data_AF-A0A7X7DP76-F1
#
_entry.id   AF-A0A7X7DP76-F1
#
_cell.length_a   1.000
_cell.length_b   1.000
_cell.length_c   1.000
_cell.angle_alpha   90.00
_cell.angle_beta   90.00
_cell.angle_gamma   90.00
#
_symmetry.space_group_name_H-M   'P 1'
#
loop_
_entity.id
_entity.type
_entity.pdbx_description
1 polymer ?
#
loop_
_entity_poly.entity_id
_entity_poly.type
_entity_poly.pdbx_seq_one_letter_code
_entity_poly.pdbx_strand_id
1 'polypeptide(L)'
;MRNKIMLQCIILITSMSVFGQFPYSFDKHEVIKNSFSNNHFTKSVLNTEKCRSNKLWSPLNCDRTTNKHHCIGPGIKKCTKSPIKKIHNHHTYPYASRYQYNGYSQYEMPMIQITTDSSDTINSKDEYTNAKISIINNLGFSEMTDQDVSVKLHGNVTLYADKKSYKLKFDKKQNLLNTGTGASKPWCLISNCFDGSLLRNLTIYRFADMLDGLAYSPNCRSVEVFVNGEYQGVYLLCEDKNVNENRVAIVEEPDEIEHNGYFIEMSRYDESDSFEAGEETYAVKSDLSKNDSIKKLQFEYITEYITKCYTALKNGDQSEVEKYIDLQSFVDMYIGNEIVKNVDVGWSSFFLYKDDGKKLCFGPIWDLDLSMGNVDYNKGFGSWAGFNRHHIVNINACSNPWFYYALSHKWFRKLVKQRWNMLHHKTSLIARSVVVEAERNYNSYCRNYEKWDNVLGQRVYDEPEQIVALKTFREHYCYLSNWLDKRVKWLSKHFTSPDFINGVFVDHNNQVITPPDNIIEESLIMGLVNAYDVQMTSELLPSLGMTVNIEMAGTENWSAQIGATAFKVEKDTEYELSFDYKCSADQPSSLDLQQNHAPWALLFHDTLSFSNEFKHYQTTFTTSEAESNCALVFSVGGAMFNGTEVIIDNMRLVPKKS
;
A
#
# COMPACT_ATOMS: atom_id res chain seq x y z
N MET A 1 -17.47 -6.30 31.75
CA MET A 1 -17.55 -7.55 30.96
C MET A 1 -17.75 -7.14 29.50
N ARG A 2 -16.86 -7.59 28.61
CA ARG A 2 -16.74 -7.29 27.17
C ARG A 2 -15.96 -6.01 26.81
N ASN A 3 -14.63 -6.10 26.95
CA ASN A 3 -13.65 -5.40 26.13
C ASN A 3 -12.67 -6.48 25.64
N LYS A 4 -12.83 -6.99 24.41
CA LYS A 4 -11.90 -7.93 23.75
C LYS A 4 -12.21 -7.95 22.24
N ILE A 5 -11.35 -7.34 21.40
CA ILE A 5 -11.23 -7.59 19.96
C ILE A 5 -9.74 -7.30 19.62
N MET A 6 -8.84 -8.29 19.72
CA MET A 6 -8.37 -9.25 18.70
C MET A 6 -7.58 -8.64 17.52
N LEU A 7 -6.25 -8.80 17.61
CA LEU A 7 -5.28 -8.78 16.50
C LEU A 7 -5.64 -9.86 15.48
N GLN A 8 -5.66 -9.53 14.18
CA GLN A 8 -5.79 -10.51 13.09
C GLN A 8 -4.79 -10.21 11.98
N CYS A 9 -3.87 -11.15 11.71
CA CYS A 9 -3.06 -11.20 10.49
C CYS A 9 -2.87 -12.65 9.99
N ILE A 10 -3.67 -13.00 8.96
CA ILE A 10 -3.31 -13.67 7.69
C ILE A 10 -2.97 -15.19 7.63
N ILE A 11 -3.96 -15.90 7.04
CA ILE A 11 -4.00 -17.00 6.03
C ILE A 11 -3.51 -18.41 6.39
N LEU A 12 -4.51 -19.26 6.65
CA LEU A 12 -4.57 -20.70 6.39
C LEU A 12 -5.42 -20.93 5.14
N ILE A 13 -4.91 -21.54 4.06
CA ILE A 13 -5.69 -22.43 3.18
C ILE A 13 -4.79 -23.59 2.71
N THR A 14 -5.26 -24.80 2.99
CA THR A 14 -4.63 -26.11 2.72
C THR A 14 -4.59 -26.48 1.24
N SER A 15 -3.44 -27.02 0.83
CA SER A 15 -3.14 -27.64 -0.47
C SER A 15 -4.07 -28.80 -0.86
N MET A 16 -4.46 -28.85 -2.13
CA MET A 16 -4.68 -30.12 -2.85
C MET A 16 -4.23 -29.97 -4.30
N SER A 17 -3.08 -30.55 -4.65
CA SER A 17 -2.97 -31.63 -5.64
C SER A 17 -1.53 -31.87 -6.07
N VAL A 18 -1.27 -33.13 -6.35
CA VAL A 18 0.01 -33.81 -6.35
C VAL A 18 0.12 -34.58 -7.67
N PHE A 19 1.36 -34.64 -8.18
CA PHE A 19 1.93 -35.51 -9.23
C PHE A 19 1.68 -35.20 -10.72
N GLY A 20 2.81 -35.16 -11.45
CA GLY A 20 2.90 -35.86 -12.74
C GLY A 20 3.87 -35.30 -13.78
N GLN A 21 5.18 -35.39 -13.55
CA GLN A 21 6.22 -35.22 -14.57
C GLN A 21 6.11 -36.27 -15.71
N PHE A 22 6.40 -35.86 -16.96
CA PHE A 22 7.50 -36.34 -17.83
C PHE A 22 7.24 -36.03 -19.33
N PRO A 23 8.28 -36.01 -20.20
CA PRO A 23 8.41 -35.04 -21.29
C PRO A 23 8.31 -35.74 -22.65
N TYR A 24 8.29 -35.03 -23.77
CA TYR A 24 9.05 -35.46 -24.96
C TYR A 24 9.17 -34.31 -25.98
N SER A 25 10.38 -34.24 -26.52
CA SER A 25 10.92 -33.37 -27.56
C SER A 25 10.31 -33.61 -28.95
N PHE A 26 10.36 -32.60 -29.82
CA PHE A 26 11.03 -32.57 -31.15
C PHE A 26 10.49 -31.32 -31.90
N ASP A 27 11.27 -30.25 -32.11
CA ASP A 27 12.31 -30.02 -33.14
C ASP A 27 11.74 -29.53 -34.50
N LYS A 28 12.24 -28.35 -34.91
CA LYS A 28 12.50 -27.83 -36.28
C LYS A 28 11.53 -26.92 -37.05
N HIS A 29 12.11 -25.74 -37.38
CA HIS A 29 12.18 -25.03 -38.68
C HIS A 29 10.85 -24.48 -39.25
N GLU A 30 10.77 -23.34 -39.96
CA GLU A 30 11.73 -22.45 -40.61
C GLU A 30 10.98 -21.14 -41.00
N VAL A 31 11.64 -19.99 -40.84
CA VAL A 31 11.81 -18.87 -41.80
C VAL A 31 10.71 -18.61 -42.85
N ILE A 32 10.11 -17.39 -42.86
CA ILE A 32 9.96 -16.43 -44.00
C ILE A 32 9.67 -15.03 -43.40
N LYS A 33 10.59 -14.05 -43.35
CA LYS A 33 10.95 -12.98 -44.33
C LYS A 33 9.84 -12.00 -44.78
N ASN A 34 10.20 -10.71 -44.67
CA ASN A 34 9.77 -9.53 -45.45
C ASN A 34 8.39 -8.91 -45.07
N SER A 35 8.16 -7.60 -45.04
CA SER A 35 8.96 -6.39 -45.34
C SER A 35 8.03 -5.16 -45.31
N PHE A 36 8.62 -3.95 -45.24
CA PHE A 36 8.04 -2.61 -45.53
C PHE A 36 7.07 -2.02 -44.48
N SER A 37 7.02 -0.71 -44.20
CA SER A 37 7.89 0.45 -44.41
C SER A 37 7.15 1.66 -43.84
N ASN A 38 7.90 2.58 -43.21
CA ASN A 38 7.74 4.05 -43.21
C ASN A 38 6.34 4.67 -43.34
N ASN A 39 5.93 5.51 -42.38
CA ASN A 39 6.13 6.95 -42.53
C ASN A 39 5.74 7.78 -41.29
N HIS A 40 6.57 8.79 -41.07
CA HIS A 40 6.41 9.97 -40.22
C HIS A 40 5.08 10.72 -40.41
N PHE A 41 4.64 11.46 -39.37
CA PHE A 41 4.45 12.93 -39.45
C PHE A 41 4.29 13.53 -38.04
N THR A 42 4.41 14.85 -38.00
CA THR A 42 5.10 15.69 -37.02
C THR A 42 4.24 16.37 -35.95
N LYS A 43 4.92 16.69 -34.85
CA LYS A 43 4.55 17.64 -33.77
C LYS A 43 4.13 19.02 -34.30
N SER A 44 3.21 19.67 -33.57
CA SER A 44 3.21 21.14 -33.43
C SER A 44 3.15 21.51 -31.94
N VAL A 45 3.98 22.49 -31.59
CA VAL A 45 4.25 23.03 -30.25
C VAL A 45 3.63 24.42 -30.19
N LEU A 46 2.97 24.76 -29.07
CA LEU A 46 2.70 26.14 -28.71
C LEU A 46 3.22 26.43 -27.30
N ASN A 47 4.22 27.30 -27.27
CA ASN A 47 4.81 27.97 -26.12
C ASN A 47 3.89 29.09 -25.63
N THR A 48 3.75 29.25 -24.31
CA THR A 48 3.62 30.58 -23.68
C THR A 48 4.33 30.60 -22.33
N GLU A 49 5.18 31.62 -22.15
CA GLU A 49 6.10 31.84 -21.06
C GLU A 49 5.48 32.45 -19.78
N LYS A 50 6.05 32.03 -18.64
CA LYS A 50 6.50 32.78 -17.44
C LYS A 50 5.66 33.97 -16.92
N CYS A 51 5.30 33.85 -15.65
CA CYS A 51 5.46 34.94 -14.67
C CYS A 51 5.97 34.38 -13.33
N ARG A 52 7.19 34.77 -12.95
CA ARG A 52 7.83 34.47 -11.65
C ARG A 52 7.59 35.65 -10.70
N SER A 53 7.18 35.38 -9.47
CA SER A 53 7.53 36.24 -8.32
C SER A 53 7.59 35.41 -7.03
N ASN A 54 8.81 35.25 -6.53
CA ASN A 54 9.15 34.69 -5.22
C ASN A 54 8.74 35.65 -4.10
N LYS A 55 8.03 35.17 -3.08
CA LYS A 55 8.18 35.65 -1.69
C LYS A 55 8.09 34.48 -0.73
N LEU A 56 9.23 34.20 -0.11
CA LEU A 56 9.40 33.27 1.01
C LEU A 56 8.57 33.73 2.21
N TRP A 57 7.89 32.79 2.86
CA TRP A 57 7.31 32.95 4.20
C TRP A 57 8.00 31.98 5.15
N SER A 58 8.54 32.53 6.23
CA SER A 58 9.11 31.80 7.38
C SER A 58 8.02 31.31 8.34
N PRO A 59 8.22 30.18 9.05
CA PRO A 59 7.19 29.52 9.85
C PRO A 59 6.90 30.25 11.17
N LEU A 60 5.61 30.33 11.52
CA LEU A 60 5.11 30.79 12.82
C LEU A 60 5.30 29.67 13.86
N ASN A 61 6.11 29.94 14.88
CA ASN A 61 6.15 29.16 16.12
C ASN A 61 4.92 29.53 16.97
N CYS A 62 4.11 28.54 17.33
CA CYS A 62 3.08 28.67 18.37
C CYS A 62 3.66 28.14 19.69
N ASP A 63 3.99 29.06 20.60
CA ASP A 63 4.21 28.73 22.00
C ASP A 63 2.93 29.04 22.80
N ARG A 64 2.53 28.08 23.65
CA ARG A 64 1.34 28.16 24.49
C ARG A 64 1.72 28.88 25.78
N THR A 65 1.31 30.13 25.97
CA THR A 65 1.00 30.65 27.31
C THR A 65 0.22 31.96 27.28
N THR A 66 -0.82 31.99 28.12
CA THR A 66 -1.59 33.15 28.65
C THR A 66 -2.80 33.70 27.90
N ASN A 67 -3.84 33.86 28.72
CA ASN A 67 -5.18 34.38 28.46
C ASN A 67 -5.20 35.92 28.39
N LYS A 68 -6.09 36.43 27.52
CA LYS A 68 -6.71 37.78 27.46
C LYS A 68 -5.96 38.97 26.79
N HIS A 69 -6.58 39.37 25.67
CA HIS A 69 -7.04 40.72 25.26
C HIS A 69 -6.13 41.66 24.43
N HIS A 70 -6.73 42.11 23.32
CA HIS A 70 -6.57 43.36 22.54
C HIS A 70 -5.18 43.74 22.02
N CYS A 71 -4.99 43.58 20.70
CA CYS A 71 -4.02 44.36 19.92
C CYS A 71 -4.74 45.13 18.80
N ILE A 72 -4.74 46.45 18.93
CA ILE A 72 -5.12 47.43 17.91
C ILE A 72 -3.94 47.55 16.92
N GLY A 73 -4.21 47.41 15.62
CA GLY A 73 -3.26 47.65 14.55
C GLY A 73 -3.71 48.80 13.63
N PRO A 74 -2.79 49.63 13.09
CA PRO A 74 -3.14 50.89 12.44
C PRO A 74 -3.52 50.74 10.95
N GLY A 75 -4.63 51.39 10.58
CA GLY A 75 -4.74 52.21 9.37
C GLY A 75 -4.69 51.52 8.01
N ILE A 76 -5.84 51.02 7.53
CA ILE A 76 -6.11 50.89 6.08
C ILE A 76 -7.22 51.88 5.69
N LYS A 77 -6.88 52.74 4.72
CA LYS A 77 -7.75 53.76 4.12
C LYS A 77 -9.03 53.15 3.57
N LYS A 78 -10.17 53.75 3.92
CA LYS A 78 -11.50 53.52 3.34
C LYS A 78 -11.45 53.69 1.82
N CYS A 79 -11.75 52.63 1.06
CA CYS A 79 -12.31 52.78 -0.28
C CYS A 79 -13.83 52.68 -0.17
N THR A 80 -14.48 53.74 -0.62
CA THR A 80 -15.92 54.00 -0.58
C THR A 80 -16.67 53.09 -1.56
N LYS A 81 -17.84 52.61 -1.12
CA LYS A 81 -18.83 51.88 -1.93
C LYS A 81 -19.29 52.74 -3.10
N SER A 82 -19.38 52.14 -4.29
CA SER A 82 -20.34 52.56 -5.33
C SER A 82 -21.08 51.32 -5.86
N PRO A 83 -22.38 51.44 -6.18
CA PRO A 83 -23.28 50.30 -6.32
C PRO A 83 -23.20 49.69 -7.72
N ILE A 84 -22.96 48.38 -7.80
CA ILE A 84 -23.12 47.63 -9.05
C ILE A 84 -24.61 47.38 -9.27
N LYS A 85 -25.12 47.91 -10.40
CA LYS A 85 -26.48 47.70 -10.91
C LYS A 85 -26.75 46.20 -11.06
N LYS A 86 -27.85 45.73 -10.44
CA LYS A 86 -28.47 44.43 -10.73
C LYS A 86 -28.85 44.39 -12.21
N ILE A 87 -28.26 43.47 -12.97
CA ILE A 87 -28.84 42.99 -14.22
C ILE A 87 -29.67 41.78 -13.84
N HIS A 88 -31.00 41.93 -13.96
CA HIS A 88 -31.95 40.84 -13.82
C HIS A 88 -31.92 40.01 -15.10
N ASN A 89 -31.31 38.82 -15.04
CA ASN A 89 -31.68 37.73 -15.93
C ASN A 89 -32.45 36.69 -15.12
N HIS A 90 -33.76 36.70 -15.32
CA HIS A 90 -34.68 35.68 -14.83
C HIS A 90 -34.47 34.39 -15.63
N HIS A 91 -33.73 33.43 -15.05
CA HIS A 91 -33.99 32.02 -15.28
C HIS A 91 -34.35 31.40 -13.93
N THR A 92 -35.65 31.35 -13.67
CA THR A 92 -36.24 30.62 -12.55
C THR A 92 -36.12 29.13 -12.84
N TYR A 93 -35.18 28.47 -12.18
CA TYR A 93 -35.17 27.01 -12.05
C TYR A 93 -36.07 26.63 -10.85
N PRO A 94 -36.89 25.57 -10.94
CA PRO A 94 -37.81 25.22 -9.86
C PRO A 94 -37.02 24.83 -8.61
N TYR A 95 -37.48 25.29 -7.45
CA TYR A 95 -37.00 24.88 -6.13
C TYR A 95 -37.02 23.36 -6.01
N ALA A 96 -35.84 22.75 -5.91
CA ALA A 96 -35.71 21.34 -5.54
C ALA A 96 -36.15 21.17 -4.08
N SER A 97 -37.08 20.24 -3.85
CA SER A 97 -37.45 19.77 -2.52
C SER A 97 -36.23 19.15 -1.85
N ARG A 98 -35.77 19.71 -0.72
CA ARG A 98 -34.72 19.11 0.10
C ARG A 98 -35.26 17.80 0.69
N TYR A 99 -34.66 16.67 0.31
CA TYR A 99 -34.91 15.40 0.97
C TYR A 99 -34.42 15.49 2.43
N GLN A 100 -35.30 15.24 3.39
CA GLN A 100 -34.95 15.11 4.81
C GLN A 100 -34.86 13.62 5.16
N TYR A 101 -33.69 13.17 5.59
CA TYR A 101 -33.50 11.85 6.18
C TYR A 101 -33.01 12.02 7.62
N ASN A 102 -33.73 11.44 8.59
CA ASN A 102 -33.37 11.39 10.02
C ASN A 102 -32.86 12.70 10.65
N GLY A 103 -33.47 13.85 10.31
CA GLY A 103 -33.18 15.12 11.00
C GLY A 103 -31.87 15.81 10.61
N TYR A 104 -31.08 15.27 9.68
CA TYR A 104 -29.91 15.95 9.12
C TYR A 104 -30.26 16.63 7.81
N SER A 105 -30.04 17.94 7.72
CA SER A 105 -30.51 18.76 6.60
C SER A 105 -29.63 18.76 5.35
N GLN A 106 -28.61 17.89 5.29
CA GLN A 106 -27.57 17.67 4.24
C GLN A 106 -26.16 17.67 4.86
N TYR A 107 -25.27 16.79 4.38
CA TYR A 107 -23.88 16.73 4.84
C TYR A 107 -22.89 17.43 3.88
N GLU A 108 -21.66 17.65 4.34
CA GLU A 108 -20.57 18.29 3.58
C GLU A 108 -20.08 17.42 2.41
N MET A 109 -20.21 16.10 2.56
CA MET A 109 -19.84 15.10 1.56
C MET A 109 -21.08 14.58 0.80
N PRO A 110 -20.89 14.05 -0.43
CA PRO A 110 -21.90 13.22 -1.07
C PRO A 110 -22.26 12.02 -0.21
N MET A 111 -23.52 11.59 -0.32
CA MET A 111 -24.04 10.43 0.40
C MET A 111 -24.30 9.28 -0.57
N ILE A 112 -23.98 8.07 -0.13
CA ILE A 112 -24.32 6.82 -0.79
C ILE A 112 -25.16 5.99 0.17
N GLN A 113 -26.35 5.61 -0.26
CA GLN A 113 -27.22 4.70 0.46
C GLN A 113 -27.29 3.37 -0.28
N ILE A 114 -27.01 2.28 0.42
CA ILE A 114 -27.15 0.90 -0.04
C ILE A 114 -28.30 0.27 0.74
N THR A 115 -29.26 -0.33 0.04
CA THR A 115 -30.38 -1.05 0.64
C THR A 115 -30.42 -2.45 0.04
N THR A 116 -30.09 -3.47 0.82
CA THR A 116 -30.12 -4.87 0.38
C THR A 116 -31.54 -5.39 0.27
N ASP A 117 -31.75 -6.39 -0.57
CA ASP A 117 -33.04 -7.08 -0.65
C ASP A 117 -33.38 -7.68 0.73
N SER A 118 -34.62 -7.49 1.18
CA SER A 118 -35.11 -7.95 2.50
C SER A 118 -34.25 -7.52 3.72
N SER A 119 -33.42 -6.47 3.58
CA SER A 119 -32.45 -6.03 4.60
C SER A 119 -31.41 -7.09 4.98
N ASP A 120 -31.02 -7.94 4.03
CA ASP A 120 -29.97 -8.94 4.20
C ASP A 120 -28.64 -8.32 4.67
N THR A 121 -27.85 -9.10 5.41
CA THR A 121 -26.52 -8.67 5.87
C THR A 121 -25.48 -8.93 4.79
N ILE A 122 -24.60 -7.94 4.55
CA ILE A 122 -23.45 -8.11 3.67
C ILE A 122 -22.29 -8.67 4.50
N ASN A 123 -22.02 -9.97 4.42
CA ASN A 123 -21.02 -10.65 5.25
C ASN A 123 -20.01 -11.52 4.49
N SER A 124 -20.11 -11.61 3.15
CA SER A 124 -19.22 -12.44 2.33
C SER A 124 -18.27 -11.58 1.49
N LYS A 125 -17.01 -12.01 1.36
CA LYS A 125 -16.02 -11.43 0.43
C LYS A 125 -16.08 -12.08 -0.96
N ASP A 126 -16.71 -13.26 -1.06
CA ASP A 126 -16.72 -14.10 -2.25
C ASP A 126 -18.05 -13.99 -2.99
N GLU A 127 -19.16 -14.00 -2.24
CA GLU A 127 -20.52 -13.95 -2.75
C GLU A 127 -21.08 -12.53 -2.72
N TYR A 128 -21.84 -12.18 -3.76
CA TYR A 128 -22.51 -10.89 -3.86
C TYR A 128 -23.95 -10.96 -3.32
N THR A 129 -24.33 -9.96 -2.54
CA THR A 129 -25.72 -9.68 -2.12
C THR A 129 -26.34 -8.67 -3.08
N ASN A 130 -27.58 -8.92 -3.50
CA ASN A 130 -28.33 -7.95 -4.32
C ASN A 130 -28.79 -6.76 -3.48
N ALA A 131 -28.70 -5.57 -4.06
CA ALA A 131 -29.06 -4.32 -3.40
C ALA A 131 -29.50 -3.25 -4.40
N LYS A 132 -30.03 -2.17 -3.85
CA LYS A 132 -30.28 -0.90 -4.53
C LYS A 132 -29.36 0.17 -3.97
N ILE A 133 -28.86 1.03 -4.85
CA ILE A 133 -28.02 2.18 -4.48
C ILE A 133 -28.67 3.49 -4.90
N SER A 134 -28.66 4.44 -3.96
CA SER A 134 -29.10 5.81 -4.15
C SER A 134 -27.95 6.76 -3.79
N ILE A 135 -27.74 7.78 -4.62
CA ILE A 135 -26.62 8.72 -4.48
C ILE A 135 -27.14 10.15 -4.48
N ILE A 136 -26.72 10.90 -3.47
CA ILE A 136 -27.00 12.33 -3.34
C ILE A 136 -25.67 13.08 -3.35
N ASN A 137 -25.52 14.04 -4.26
CA ASN A 137 -24.30 14.83 -4.32
C ASN A 137 -24.18 15.79 -3.13
N ASN A 138 -23.02 16.43 -2.99
CA ASN A 138 -22.78 17.40 -1.92
C ASN A 138 -23.60 18.69 -2.03
N LEU A 139 -24.37 18.90 -3.10
CA LEU A 139 -25.35 19.98 -3.26
C LEU A 139 -26.77 19.56 -2.87
N GLY A 140 -26.98 18.28 -2.50
CA GLY A 140 -28.27 17.74 -2.08
C GLY A 140 -29.15 17.29 -3.25
N PHE A 141 -28.62 17.26 -4.48
CA PHE A 141 -29.35 16.72 -5.64
C PHE A 141 -29.13 15.21 -5.75
N SER A 142 -30.19 14.48 -6.08
CA SER A 142 -30.08 13.06 -6.41
C SER A 142 -29.39 12.89 -7.75
N GLU A 143 -28.29 12.14 -7.76
CA GLU A 143 -27.53 11.73 -8.96
C GLU A 143 -27.95 10.34 -9.42
N MET A 144 -28.43 9.50 -8.50
CA MET A 144 -28.87 8.14 -8.74
C MET A 144 -29.95 7.78 -7.72
N THR A 145 -30.99 7.07 -8.14
CA THR A 145 -32.08 6.63 -7.28
C THR A 145 -32.36 5.16 -7.53
N ASP A 146 -32.28 4.34 -6.48
CA ASP A 146 -32.69 2.94 -6.43
C ASP A 146 -32.16 2.06 -7.57
N GLN A 147 -30.94 2.36 -8.02
CA GLN A 147 -30.27 1.64 -9.09
C GLN A 147 -29.85 0.26 -8.59
N ASP A 148 -30.14 -0.78 -9.36
CA ASP A 148 -29.73 -2.15 -8.99
C ASP A 148 -28.20 -2.27 -9.00
N VAL A 149 -27.66 -2.90 -7.95
CA VAL A 149 -26.24 -3.16 -7.75
C VAL A 149 -26.06 -4.45 -6.94
N SER A 150 -24.98 -5.17 -7.20
CA SER A 150 -24.52 -6.28 -6.36
C SER A 150 -23.41 -5.78 -5.43
N VAL A 151 -23.47 -6.13 -4.14
CA VAL A 151 -22.51 -5.68 -3.12
C VAL A 151 -21.92 -6.87 -2.37
N LYS A 152 -20.61 -6.83 -2.12
CA LYS A 152 -19.91 -7.79 -1.24
C LYS A 152 -18.87 -7.08 -0.38
N LEU A 153 -18.31 -7.80 0.59
CA LEU A 153 -17.18 -7.29 1.38
C LEU A 153 -15.92 -7.15 0.51
N HIS A 154 -15.07 -6.19 0.86
CA HIS A 154 -13.81 -5.90 0.18
C HIS A 154 -12.62 -5.89 1.16
N GLY A 155 -11.46 -6.30 0.65
CA GLY A 155 -10.19 -6.34 1.36
C GLY A 155 -9.84 -7.72 1.91
N ASN A 156 -8.69 -7.77 2.59
CA ASN A 156 -8.18 -8.97 3.25
C ASN A 156 -8.16 -8.73 4.76
N VAL A 157 -7.15 -8.02 5.27
CA VAL A 157 -7.05 -7.68 6.70
C VAL A 157 -8.23 -6.83 7.17
N THR A 158 -8.70 -5.89 6.34
CA THR A 158 -9.83 -5.02 6.69
C THR A 158 -11.16 -5.77 6.87
N LEU A 159 -11.26 -7.05 6.48
CA LEU A 159 -12.43 -7.89 6.75
C LEU A 159 -12.61 -8.16 8.24
N TYR A 160 -11.56 -7.99 9.03
CA TYR A 160 -11.52 -8.24 10.46
C TYR A 160 -11.90 -7.01 11.30
N ALA A 161 -11.76 -5.80 10.75
CA ALA A 161 -12.18 -4.57 11.42
C ALA A 161 -13.72 -4.47 11.54
N ASP A 162 -14.23 -3.81 12.58
CA ASP A 162 -15.68 -3.60 12.75
C ASP A 162 -16.29 -2.84 11.56
N LYS A 163 -15.56 -1.84 11.07
CA LYS A 163 -15.94 -1.03 9.90
C LYS A 163 -15.51 -1.70 8.59
N LYS A 164 -16.45 -2.41 7.95
CA LYS A 164 -16.21 -3.16 6.71
C LYS A 164 -16.08 -2.26 5.48
N SER A 165 -15.24 -2.67 4.52
CA SER A 165 -15.19 -2.12 3.15
C SER A 165 -16.10 -2.91 2.22
N TYR A 166 -16.56 -2.28 1.14
CA TYR A 166 -17.50 -2.89 0.19
C TYR A 166 -17.00 -2.81 -1.26
N LYS A 167 -17.28 -3.85 -2.05
CA LYS A 167 -17.14 -3.84 -3.51
C LYS A 167 -18.53 -3.85 -4.14
N LEU A 168 -18.77 -2.87 -5.01
CA LEU A 168 -19.98 -2.69 -5.78
C LEU A 168 -19.78 -3.25 -7.19
N LYS A 169 -20.79 -3.91 -7.75
CA LYS A 169 -20.81 -4.39 -9.14
C LYS A 169 -22.15 -4.06 -9.78
N PHE A 170 -22.14 -3.22 -10.79
CA PHE A 170 -23.32 -2.88 -11.60
C PHE A 170 -23.43 -3.77 -12.84
N ASP A 171 -24.66 -4.02 -13.30
CA ASP A 171 -24.91 -4.74 -14.55
C ASP A 171 -24.43 -3.96 -15.77
N LYS A 172 -24.66 -2.64 -15.75
CA LYS A 172 -24.23 -1.67 -16.77
C LYS A 172 -23.20 -0.72 -16.17
N LYS A 173 -22.24 -0.26 -17.00
CA LYS A 173 -21.22 0.70 -16.57
C LYS A 173 -21.90 1.96 -16.01
N GLN A 174 -21.49 2.41 -14.82
CA GLN A 174 -21.93 3.64 -14.16
C GLN A 174 -20.73 4.55 -13.87
N ASN A 175 -20.91 5.87 -13.93
CA ASN A 175 -19.92 6.83 -13.43
C ASN A 175 -20.45 7.48 -12.15
N LEU A 176 -19.97 7.00 -11.00
CA LEU A 176 -20.48 7.44 -9.71
C LEU A 176 -19.92 8.82 -9.35
N LEU A 177 -20.80 9.81 -9.18
CA LEU A 177 -20.46 11.19 -8.80
C LEU A 177 -19.46 11.88 -9.74
N ASN A 178 -19.43 11.48 -11.02
CA ASN A 178 -18.44 11.92 -12.01
C ASN A 178 -17.00 11.74 -11.49
N THR A 179 -16.73 10.62 -10.85
CA THR A 179 -15.40 10.28 -10.34
C THR A 179 -14.57 9.74 -11.50
N GLY A 180 -13.48 10.44 -11.81
CA GLY A 180 -12.57 10.09 -12.90
C GLY A 180 -13.15 10.24 -14.31
N THR A 181 -12.48 9.62 -15.27
CA THR A 181 -12.69 9.87 -16.70
C THR A 181 -13.76 8.99 -17.36
N GLY A 182 -14.23 7.92 -16.70
CA GLY A 182 -15.13 6.97 -17.34
C GLY A 182 -16.01 6.14 -16.41
N ALA A 183 -17.05 5.56 -17.02
CA ALA A 183 -17.98 4.67 -16.35
C ALA A 183 -17.42 3.24 -16.23
N SER A 184 -17.66 2.58 -15.11
CA SER A 184 -17.24 1.20 -14.86
C SER A 184 -18.34 0.38 -14.19
N LYS A 185 -18.23 -0.94 -14.28
CA LYS A 185 -19.11 -1.88 -13.56
C LYS A 185 -18.67 -2.06 -12.10
N PRO A 186 -17.39 -2.33 -11.80
CA PRO A 186 -16.90 -2.38 -10.43
C PRO A 186 -16.56 -0.99 -9.86
N TRP A 187 -16.90 -0.79 -8.59
CA TRP A 187 -16.48 0.33 -7.76
C TRP A 187 -16.17 -0.15 -6.34
N CYS A 188 -15.31 0.55 -5.62
CA CYS A 188 -14.95 0.21 -4.24
C CYS A 188 -15.40 1.33 -3.28
N LEU A 189 -15.88 0.93 -2.11
CA LEU A 189 -16.06 1.78 -0.93
C LEU A 189 -15.06 1.31 0.13
N ILE A 190 -13.92 1.98 0.21
CA ILE A 190 -12.83 1.61 1.11
C ILE A 190 -13.00 2.35 2.44
N SER A 191 -13.07 1.61 3.55
CA SER A 191 -13.36 2.15 4.88
C SER A 191 -12.21 2.97 5.47
N ASN A 192 -10.97 2.72 5.02
CA ASN A 192 -9.71 3.23 5.57
C ASN A 192 -9.66 3.04 7.10
N CYS A 193 -10.15 1.90 7.60
CA CYS A 193 -10.36 1.67 9.04
C CYS A 193 -9.09 1.73 9.91
N PHE A 194 -7.92 1.49 9.32
CA PHE A 194 -6.60 1.57 9.98
C PHE A 194 -5.87 2.89 9.70
N ASP A 195 -6.58 3.90 9.18
CA ASP A 195 -6.06 5.25 8.94
C ASP A 195 -6.89 6.25 9.75
N GLY A 196 -6.36 6.67 10.91
CA GLY A 196 -6.96 7.71 11.74
C GLY A 196 -7.12 9.09 11.08
N SER A 197 -6.55 9.29 9.88
CA SER A 197 -6.81 10.46 9.04
C SER A 197 -7.87 10.22 7.96
N LEU A 198 -8.18 8.97 7.59
CA LEU A 198 -9.00 8.58 6.42
C LEU A 198 -8.56 9.17 5.07
N LEU A 199 -7.37 9.78 5.01
CA LEU A 199 -6.92 10.66 3.92
C LEU A 199 -5.70 10.13 3.18
N ARG A 200 -5.02 9.07 3.66
CA ARG A 200 -3.76 8.58 3.07
C ARG A 200 -3.95 8.10 1.63
N ASN A 201 -4.85 7.13 1.42
CA ASN A 201 -5.19 6.62 0.08
C ASN A 201 -5.70 7.74 -0.84
N LEU A 202 -6.58 8.63 -0.35
CA LEU A 202 -7.06 9.78 -1.14
C LEU A 202 -5.92 10.69 -1.59
N THR A 203 -4.97 10.98 -0.70
CA THR A 203 -3.85 11.89 -0.96
C THR A 203 -2.94 11.33 -2.04
N ILE A 204 -2.57 10.06 -1.94
CA ILE A 204 -1.65 9.45 -2.90
C ILE A 204 -2.31 9.20 -4.25
N TYR A 205 -3.58 8.81 -4.30
CA TYR A 205 -4.29 8.67 -5.59
C TYR A 205 -4.45 10.01 -6.32
N ARG A 206 -4.71 11.10 -5.60
CA ARG A 206 -4.71 12.46 -6.19
C ARG A 206 -3.32 12.90 -6.65
N PHE A 207 -2.26 12.48 -5.97
CA PHE A 207 -0.90 12.75 -6.43
C PHE A 207 -0.52 11.88 -7.63
N ALA A 208 -0.93 10.62 -7.65
CA ALA A 208 -0.66 9.68 -8.75
C ALA A 208 -1.32 10.15 -10.06
N ASP A 209 -2.50 10.77 -10.00
CA ASP A 209 -3.14 11.45 -11.15
C ASP A 209 -2.27 12.58 -11.75
N MET A 210 -1.31 13.09 -10.98
CA MET A 210 -0.35 14.11 -11.45
C MET A 210 0.92 13.52 -12.07
N LEU A 211 1.12 12.21 -11.96
CA LEU A 211 2.26 11.45 -12.50
C LEU A 211 1.92 10.96 -13.91
N ASP A 212 2.12 11.83 -14.91
CA ASP A 212 1.76 11.57 -16.31
C ASP A 212 2.50 10.40 -17.01
N GLY A 213 3.47 9.76 -16.34
CA GLY A 213 4.03 8.47 -16.77
C GLY A 213 3.16 7.28 -16.43
N LEU A 214 2.27 7.40 -15.44
CA LEU A 214 1.27 6.39 -15.14
C LEU A 214 0.07 6.61 -16.07
N ALA A 215 -0.21 5.63 -16.94
CA ALA A 215 -1.35 5.72 -17.85
C ALA A 215 -2.70 5.78 -17.13
N TYR A 216 -2.75 5.22 -15.91
CA TYR A 216 -3.93 5.20 -15.06
C TYR A 216 -3.52 5.26 -13.59
N SER A 217 -4.29 6.02 -12.81
CA SER A 217 -4.31 5.99 -11.35
C SER A 217 -5.77 6.04 -10.89
N PRO A 218 -6.15 5.32 -9.83
CA PRO A 218 -7.54 5.28 -9.40
C PRO A 218 -8.05 6.67 -9.01
N ASN A 219 -9.10 7.14 -9.65
CA ASN A 219 -9.77 8.34 -9.19
C ASN A 219 -10.70 8.01 -8.03
N CYS A 220 -10.77 8.93 -7.07
CA CYS A 220 -11.49 8.68 -5.83
C CYS A 220 -11.96 9.97 -5.15
N ARG A 221 -12.92 9.83 -4.23
CA ARG A 221 -13.40 10.91 -3.36
C ARG A 221 -14.01 10.37 -2.07
N SER A 222 -14.00 11.18 -1.01
CA SER A 222 -14.69 10.83 0.23
C SER A 222 -16.21 10.99 0.10
N VAL A 223 -16.94 10.05 0.70
CA VAL A 223 -18.40 9.98 0.73
C VAL A 223 -18.89 9.49 2.10
N GLU A 224 -20.10 9.85 2.49
CA GLU A 224 -20.78 9.28 3.66
C GLU A 224 -21.66 8.10 3.22
N VAL A 225 -21.57 6.97 3.92
CA VAL A 225 -22.25 5.72 3.52
C VAL A 225 -23.31 5.32 4.53
N PHE A 226 -24.45 4.88 4.00
CA PHE A 226 -25.54 4.24 4.73
C PHE A 226 -25.78 2.85 4.17
N VAL A 227 -25.97 1.86 5.04
CA VAL A 227 -26.34 0.49 4.66
C VAL A 227 -27.60 0.12 5.43
N ASN A 228 -28.67 -0.24 4.73
CA ASN A 228 -29.98 -0.58 5.30
C ASN A 228 -30.52 0.49 6.28
N GLY A 229 -30.28 1.77 5.96
CA GLY A 229 -30.69 2.92 6.76
C GLY A 229 -29.75 3.30 7.90
N GLU A 230 -28.74 2.47 8.20
CA GLU A 230 -27.77 2.71 9.26
C GLU A 230 -26.53 3.43 8.72
N TYR A 231 -26.12 4.51 9.41
CA TYR A 231 -24.90 5.25 9.07
C TYR A 231 -23.66 4.40 9.35
N GLN A 232 -22.79 4.29 8.34
CA GLN A 232 -21.55 3.52 8.39
C GLN A 232 -20.29 4.39 8.45
N GLY A 233 -20.41 5.72 8.43
CA GLY A 233 -19.25 6.61 8.45
C GLY A 233 -18.80 7.10 7.08
N VAL A 234 -17.57 7.63 7.04
CA VAL A 234 -16.93 8.15 5.82
C VAL A 234 -16.15 7.04 5.11
N TYR A 235 -16.31 6.92 3.79
CA TYR A 235 -15.60 5.98 2.94
C TYR A 235 -14.87 6.70 1.81
N LEU A 236 -13.87 6.05 1.25
CA LEU A 236 -13.29 6.41 -0.03
C LEU A 236 -14.05 5.69 -1.14
N LEU A 237 -14.89 6.42 -1.89
CA LEU A 237 -15.39 5.96 -3.18
C LEU A 237 -14.23 5.96 -4.16
N CYS A 238 -13.87 4.78 -4.68
CA CYS A 238 -12.70 4.59 -5.51
C CYS A 238 -13.05 3.76 -6.75
N GLU A 239 -12.46 4.13 -7.88
CA GLU A 239 -12.40 3.27 -9.05
C GLU A 239 -11.66 1.97 -8.70
N ASP A 240 -12.12 0.83 -9.23
CA ASP A 240 -11.37 -0.42 -9.10
C ASP A 240 -10.18 -0.44 -10.07
N LYS A 241 -9.17 -1.23 -9.74
CA LYS A 241 -8.07 -1.55 -10.65
C LYS A 241 -8.50 -2.72 -11.54
N ASN A 242 -8.90 -2.44 -12.76
CA ASN A 242 -9.35 -3.45 -13.70
C ASN A 242 -8.99 -3.07 -15.13
N VAL A 243 -9.00 -4.06 -16.02
CA VAL A 243 -8.87 -3.83 -17.45
C VAL A 243 -10.12 -3.12 -17.96
N ASN A 244 -9.92 -1.95 -18.57
CA ASN A 244 -10.96 -1.10 -19.13
C ASN A 244 -10.33 0.06 -19.91
N GLU A 245 -11.00 0.54 -20.95
CA GLU A 245 -10.59 1.70 -21.74
C GLU A 245 -10.33 2.99 -20.92
N ASN A 246 -11.00 3.16 -19.78
CA ASN A 246 -10.85 4.31 -18.89
C ASN A 246 -10.02 4.00 -17.62
N ARG A 247 -9.38 2.83 -17.58
CA ARG A 247 -8.58 2.34 -16.44
C ARG A 247 -7.26 1.80 -17.00
N VAL A 248 -6.91 0.54 -16.71
CA VAL A 248 -5.81 -0.15 -17.38
C VAL A 248 -6.25 -0.51 -18.79
N ALA A 249 -5.96 0.38 -19.74
CA ALA A 249 -6.37 0.25 -21.13
C ALA A 249 -5.38 -0.63 -21.91
N ILE A 250 -5.61 -1.94 -21.85
CA ILE A 250 -4.86 -2.96 -22.61
C ILE A 250 -5.83 -3.78 -23.47
N VAL A 251 -5.31 -4.43 -24.50
CA VAL A 251 -6.05 -5.38 -25.34
C VAL A 251 -6.49 -6.59 -24.52
N GLU A 252 -7.71 -7.09 -24.76
CA GLU A 252 -8.25 -8.32 -24.15
C GLU A 252 -8.61 -9.32 -25.25
N GLU A 253 -7.63 -10.13 -25.66
CA GLU A 253 -7.77 -11.23 -26.62
C GLU A 253 -7.28 -12.51 -25.93
N PRO A 254 -8.05 -13.09 -24.99
CA PRO A 254 -7.56 -14.09 -24.05
C PRO A 254 -7.13 -15.40 -24.70
N ASP A 255 -7.47 -15.67 -25.96
CA ASP A 255 -7.03 -16.85 -26.71
C ASP A 255 -5.76 -16.59 -27.57
N GLU A 256 -5.22 -15.37 -27.54
CA GLU A 256 -3.94 -15.00 -28.13
C GLU A 256 -2.81 -15.01 -27.07
N ILE A 257 -1.57 -15.16 -27.52
CA ILE A 257 -0.39 -15.16 -26.64
C ILE A 257 0.28 -13.77 -26.66
N GLU A 258 0.98 -13.43 -27.74
CA GLU A 258 1.73 -12.17 -27.82
C GLU A 258 0.84 -10.96 -28.09
N HIS A 259 -0.33 -11.20 -28.71
CA HIS A 259 -1.32 -10.18 -29.08
C HIS A 259 -2.40 -9.97 -28.02
N ASN A 260 -2.24 -10.56 -26.84
CA ASN A 260 -3.06 -10.27 -25.66
C ASN A 260 -2.37 -9.25 -24.74
N GLY A 261 -3.17 -8.49 -24.00
CA GLY A 261 -2.70 -7.65 -22.91
C GLY A 261 -2.65 -8.42 -21.58
N TYR A 262 -1.60 -8.17 -20.80
CA TYR A 262 -1.42 -8.75 -19.47
C TYR A 262 -1.45 -7.66 -18.41
N PHE A 263 -2.43 -7.70 -17.51
CA PHE A 263 -2.42 -6.91 -16.28
C PHE A 263 -1.90 -7.79 -15.14
N ILE A 264 -0.89 -7.32 -14.39
CA ILE A 264 -0.08 -8.16 -13.51
C ILE A 264 0.10 -7.48 -12.17
N GLU A 265 0.09 -8.27 -11.10
CA GLU A 265 0.50 -7.83 -9.77
C GLU A 265 1.75 -8.62 -9.35
N MET A 266 2.76 -7.94 -8.83
CA MET A 266 3.79 -8.59 -8.02
C MET A 266 3.19 -8.86 -6.65
N SER A 267 2.99 -10.12 -6.29
CA SER A 267 2.31 -10.54 -5.07
C SER A 267 2.88 -11.84 -4.54
N ARG A 268 3.16 -11.88 -3.24
CA ARG A 268 3.73 -13.05 -2.56
C ARG A 268 2.72 -14.08 -2.07
N TYR A 269 1.44 -13.77 -2.10
CA TYR A 269 0.40 -14.64 -1.55
C TYR A 269 -0.76 -14.89 -2.50
N ASP A 270 -0.78 -14.26 -3.69
CA ASP A 270 -1.77 -14.63 -4.69
C ASP A 270 -1.31 -15.88 -5.44
N GLU A 271 -1.98 -16.98 -5.15
CA GLU A 271 -1.72 -18.27 -5.79
C GLU A 271 -2.50 -18.43 -7.10
N SER A 272 -3.53 -17.60 -7.33
CA SER A 272 -4.38 -17.69 -8.52
C SER A 272 -3.66 -17.12 -9.74
N ASP A 273 -3.53 -17.94 -10.78
CA ASP A 273 -2.88 -17.55 -12.04
C ASP A 273 -1.49 -16.92 -11.80
N SER A 274 -0.74 -17.57 -10.92
CA SER A 274 0.57 -17.13 -10.46
C SER A 274 1.72 -17.73 -11.26
N PHE A 275 2.83 -16.98 -11.34
CA PHE A 275 4.07 -17.41 -11.97
C PHE A 275 5.28 -16.74 -11.31
N GLU A 276 6.44 -17.37 -11.41
CA GLU A 276 7.70 -16.84 -10.88
C GLU A 276 8.52 -16.24 -12.01
N ALA A 277 9.06 -15.03 -11.80
CA ALA A 277 9.95 -14.38 -12.76
C ALA A 277 10.97 -13.48 -12.06
N GLY A 278 12.25 -13.64 -12.39
CA GLY A 278 13.31 -12.93 -11.68
C GLY A 278 13.45 -13.42 -10.24
N GLU A 279 13.13 -12.56 -9.26
CA GLU A 279 13.29 -12.82 -7.82
C GLU A 279 11.96 -12.78 -7.07
N GLU A 280 10.83 -12.74 -7.78
CA GLU A 280 9.50 -12.50 -7.22
C GLU A 280 8.43 -13.37 -7.86
N THR A 281 7.32 -13.50 -7.13
CA THR A 281 6.08 -14.10 -7.59
C THR A 281 5.13 -13.03 -8.12
N TYR A 282 4.44 -13.35 -9.21
CA TYR A 282 3.47 -12.50 -9.88
C TYR A 282 2.16 -13.25 -10.08
N ALA A 283 1.06 -12.50 -10.17
CA ALA A 283 -0.25 -13.03 -10.55
C ALA A 283 -0.83 -12.22 -11.71
N VAL A 284 -1.39 -12.91 -12.71
CA VAL A 284 -2.11 -12.28 -13.83
C VAL A 284 -3.53 -11.93 -13.39
N LYS A 285 -3.93 -10.68 -13.63
CA LYS A 285 -5.22 -10.07 -13.22
C LYS A 285 -6.16 -9.77 -14.38
N SER A 286 -5.66 -9.85 -15.61
CA SER A 286 -6.48 -9.83 -16.83
C SER A 286 -6.98 -11.25 -17.17
N ASP A 287 -7.99 -11.34 -18.03
CA ASP A 287 -8.50 -12.63 -18.48
C ASP A 287 -7.42 -13.40 -19.27
N LEU A 288 -7.27 -14.69 -18.93
CA LEU A 288 -6.43 -15.66 -19.64
C LEU A 288 -7.30 -16.67 -20.41
N SER A 289 -6.69 -17.41 -21.32
CA SER A 289 -7.40 -18.43 -22.09
C SER A 289 -7.98 -19.49 -21.16
N LYS A 290 -9.18 -19.98 -21.51
CA LYS A 290 -9.75 -21.17 -20.88
C LYS A 290 -9.16 -22.46 -21.45
N ASN A 291 -8.39 -22.38 -22.52
CA ASN A 291 -7.65 -23.50 -23.07
C ASN A 291 -6.31 -23.61 -22.34
N ASP A 292 -6.12 -24.69 -21.57
CA ASP A 292 -4.92 -24.91 -20.75
C ASP A 292 -3.61 -24.85 -21.55
N SER A 293 -3.62 -25.26 -22.83
CA SER A 293 -2.42 -25.20 -23.69
C SER A 293 -2.06 -23.77 -24.07
N ILE A 294 -3.06 -22.93 -24.36
CA ILE A 294 -2.84 -21.51 -24.66
C ILE A 294 -2.45 -20.78 -23.38
N LYS A 295 -3.16 -21.02 -22.27
CA LYS A 295 -2.86 -20.43 -20.96
C LYS A 295 -1.43 -20.72 -20.51
N LYS A 296 -0.93 -21.94 -20.74
CA LYS A 296 0.48 -22.28 -20.47
C LYS A 296 1.44 -21.42 -21.29
N LEU A 297 1.20 -21.27 -22.60
CA LEU A 297 2.02 -20.43 -23.48
C LEU A 297 1.95 -18.94 -23.10
N GLN A 298 0.80 -18.47 -22.62
CA GLN A 298 0.64 -17.13 -22.05
C GLN A 298 1.55 -16.92 -20.83
N PHE A 299 1.59 -17.88 -19.90
CA PHE A 299 2.52 -17.84 -18.77
C PHE A 299 3.99 -17.89 -19.18
N GLU A 300 4.35 -18.78 -20.11
CA GLU A 300 5.72 -18.86 -20.64
C GLU A 300 6.15 -17.52 -21.26
N TYR A 301 5.31 -16.92 -22.10
CA TYR A 301 5.55 -15.61 -22.72
C TYR A 301 5.79 -14.51 -21.68
N ILE A 302 4.88 -14.35 -20.71
CA ILE A 302 4.99 -13.23 -19.76
C ILE A 302 6.12 -13.44 -18.75
N THR A 303 6.38 -14.68 -18.36
CA THR A 303 7.52 -15.06 -17.52
C THR A 303 8.84 -14.69 -18.20
N GLU A 304 8.99 -15.07 -19.48
CA GLU A 304 10.17 -14.70 -20.26
C GLU A 304 10.32 -13.18 -20.41
N TYR A 305 9.22 -12.46 -20.67
CA TYR A 305 9.27 -11.02 -20.86
C TYR A 305 9.71 -10.30 -19.58
N ILE A 306 9.14 -10.65 -18.43
CA ILE A 306 9.54 -10.08 -17.13
C ILE A 306 10.99 -10.46 -16.80
N THR A 307 11.41 -11.70 -17.06
CA THR A 307 12.79 -12.13 -16.86
C THR A 307 13.79 -11.34 -17.72
N LYS A 308 13.44 -11.05 -18.98
CA LYS A 308 14.23 -10.18 -19.87
C LYS A 308 14.35 -8.76 -19.30
N CYS A 309 13.24 -8.21 -18.78
CA CYS A 309 13.23 -6.90 -18.12
C CYS A 309 14.17 -6.86 -16.90
N TYR A 310 14.08 -7.86 -16.01
CA TYR A 310 14.99 -7.98 -14.85
C TYR A 310 16.45 -8.09 -15.27
N THR A 311 16.73 -8.96 -16.25
CA THR A 311 18.10 -9.18 -16.72
C THR A 311 18.70 -7.90 -17.30
N ALA A 312 17.93 -7.16 -18.12
CA ALA A 312 18.37 -5.87 -18.65
C ALA A 312 18.64 -4.86 -17.52
N LEU A 313 17.74 -4.78 -16.53
CA LEU A 313 17.87 -3.86 -15.41
C LEU A 313 19.07 -4.20 -14.52
N LYS A 314 19.30 -5.49 -14.24
CA LYS A 314 20.47 -5.97 -13.47
C LYS A 314 21.79 -5.66 -14.20
N ASN A 315 21.84 -5.84 -15.51
CA ASN A 315 23.02 -5.53 -16.33
C ASN A 315 23.32 -4.03 -16.42
N GLY A 316 22.30 -3.18 -16.27
CA GLY A 316 22.47 -1.73 -16.11
C GLY A 316 22.65 -0.91 -17.38
N ASP A 317 22.51 -1.51 -18.56
CA ASP A 317 22.50 -0.78 -19.83
C ASP A 317 21.12 -0.14 -20.05
N GLN A 318 21.05 1.18 -19.89
CA GLN A 318 19.82 1.96 -20.10
C GLN A 318 19.20 1.68 -21.48
N SER A 319 20.01 1.58 -22.53
CA SER A 319 19.50 1.41 -23.91
C SER A 319 18.87 0.04 -24.14
N GLU A 320 19.36 -1.00 -23.45
CA GLU A 320 18.74 -2.32 -23.44
C GLU A 320 17.46 -2.32 -22.60
N VAL A 321 17.48 -1.70 -21.41
CA VAL A 321 16.29 -1.58 -20.55
C VAL A 321 15.14 -0.89 -21.30
N GLU A 322 15.44 0.19 -22.02
CA GLU A 322 14.46 0.95 -22.80
C GLU A 322 13.82 0.14 -23.93
N LYS A 323 14.36 -1.00 -24.35
CA LYS A 323 13.69 -1.86 -25.34
C LYS A 323 12.47 -2.57 -24.76
N TYR A 324 12.53 -2.91 -23.47
CA TYR A 324 11.53 -3.76 -22.82
C TYR A 324 10.64 -3.03 -21.82
N ILE A 325 11.15 -1.97 -21.18
CA ILE A 325 10.49 -1.23 -20.11
C ILE A 325 10.16 0.20 -20.56
N ASP A 326 8.94 0.66 -20.27
CA ASP A 326 8.61 2.07 -20.31
C ASP A 326 9.21 2.80 -19.09
N LEU A 327 10.33 3.49 -19.30
CA LEU A 327 11.06 4.15 -18.21
C LEU A 327 10.27 5.30 -17.56
N GLN A 328 9.32 5.93 -18.27
CA GLN A 328 8.56 7.04 -17.70
C GLN A 328 7.60 6.54 -16.62
N SER A 329 6.83 5.49 -16.92
CA SER A 329 5.96 4.81 -15.95
C SER A 329 6.76 4.24 -14.78
N PHE A 330 7.95 3.68 -15.04
CA PHE A 330 8.78 3.11 -13.99
C PHE A 330 9.32 4.16 -13.02
N VAL A 331 9.81 5.30 -13.53
CA VAL A 331 10.28 6.42 -12.69
C VAL A 331 9.13 7.02 -11.88
N ASP A 332 7.94 7.15 -12.47
CA ASP A 332 6.77 7.67 -11.76
C ASP A 332 6.25 6.70 -10.70
N MET A 333 6.25 5.39 -10.97
CA MET A 333 5.94 4.35 -9.98
C MET A 333 6.91 4.42 -8.79
N TYR A 334 8.21 4.61 -9.05
CA TYR A 334 9.20 4.82 -7.99
C TYR A 334 8.90 6.10 -7.18
N ILE A 335 8.70 7.24 -7.84
CA ILE A 335 8.43 8.51 -7.16
C ILE A 335 7.14 8.42 -6.31
N GLY A 336 6.08 7.80 -6.84
CA GLY A 336 4.81 7.63 -6.15
C GLY A 336 4.92 6.78 -4.88
N ASN A 337 5.72 5.71 -4.90
CA ASN A 337 5.95 4.89 -3.71
C ASN A 337 6.95 5.52 -2.73
N GLU A 338 8.03 6.12 -3.21
CA GLU A 338 9.06 6.71 -2.36
C GLU A 338 8.56 7.98 -1.66
N ILE A 339 7.70 8.79 -2.29
CA ILE A 339 7.18 10.02 -1.66
C ILE A 339 6.34 9.74 -0.43
N VAL A 340 5.65 8.59 -0.39
CA VAL A 340 4.89 8.15 0.79
C VAL A 340 5.66 7.19 1.69
N LYS A 341 6.82 6.71 1.22
CA LYS A 341 7.64 5.68 1.88
C LYS A 341 6.81 4.42 2.13
N ASN A 342 6.21 3.89 1.06
CA ASN A 342 5.42 2.66 1.10
C ASN A 342 6.26 1.49 1.61
N VAL A 343 5.80 0.85 2.69
CA VAL A 343 6.48 -0.29 3.32
C VAL A 343 6.25 -1.60 2.57
N ASP A 344 5.10 -1.72 1.90
CA ASP A 344 4.62 -2.98 1.30
C ASP A 344 4.87 -3.09 -0.19
N VAL A 345 5.58 -2.12 -0.79
CA VAL A 345 5.79 -2.10 -2.24
C VAL A 345 6.63 -3.28 -2.77
N GLY A 346 7.33 -3.99 -1.88
CA GLY A 346 8.02 -5.25 -2.17
C GLY A 346 7.21 -6.52 -1.84
N TRP A 347 5.97 -6.37 -1.34
CA TRP A 347 5.15 -7.47 -0.82
C TRP A 347 3.93 -7.77 -1.71
N SER A 348 3.11 -6.75 -2.02
CA SER A 348 1.94 -6.85 -2.90
C SER A 348 1.54 -5.47 -3.41
N SER A 349 0.40 -5.36 -4.11
CA SER A 349 -0.17 -4.10 -4.57
C SER A 349 0.74 -3.29 -5.50
N PHE A 350 1.73 -3.97 -6.09
CA PHE A 350 2.65 -3.42 -7.07
C PHE A 350 2.29 -3.90 -8.46
N PHE A 351 1.60 -3.05 -9.22
CA PHE A 351 1.00 -3.43 -10.49
C PHE A 351 1.86 -3.06 -11.69
N LEU A 352 1.83 -3.92 -12.70
CA LEU A 352 2.47 -3.77 -13.98
C LEU A 352 1.48 -4.17 -15.08
N TYR A 353 1.71 -3.72 -16.30
CA TYR A 353 0.97 -4.23 -17.45
C TYR A 353 1.82 -4.26 -18.71
N LYS A 354 1.54 -5.26 -19.56
CA LYS A 354 2.18 -5.47 -20.86
C LYS A 354 1.10 -5.58 -21.92
N ASP A 355 0.93 -4.50 -22.68
CA ASP A 355 -0.04 -4.42 -23.79
C ASP A 355 0.54 -4.98 -25.10
N ASP A 356 -0.33 -5.29 -26.07
CA ASP A 356 0.06 -5.83 -27.38
C ASP A 356 1.05 -4.89 -28.09
N GLY A 357 2.19 -5.45 -28.53
CA GLY A 357 3.26 -4.71 -29.22
C GLY A 357 3.95 -3.59 -28.43
N LYS A 358 3.58 -3.37 -27.15
CA LYS A 358 4.14 -2.29 -26.31
C LYS A 358 5.13 -2.82 -25.27
N LYS A 359 5.84 -1.89 -24.60
CA LYS A 359 6.76 -2.19 -23.51
C LYS A 359 5.99 -2.54 -22.22
N LEU A 360 6.68 -3.14 -21.25
CA LEU A 360 6.17 -3.29 -19.89
C LEU A 360 6.06 -1.91 -19.24
N CYS A 361 4.88 -1.58 -18.75
CA CYS A 361 4.59 -0.36 -18.03
C CYS A 361 4.30 -0.67 -16.56
N PHE A 362 4.55 0.31 -15.69
CA PHE A 362 4.26 0.22 -14.26
C PHE A 362 3.00 1.03 -13.93
N GLY A 363 2.12 0.45 -13.12
CA GLY A 363 0.88 1.09 -12.70
C GLY A 363 -0.32 0.14 -12.78
N PRO A 364 -1.44 0.50 -12.14
CA PRO A 364 -1.64 1.71 -11.34
C PRO A 364 -1.02 1.62 -9.94
N ILE A 365 -0.89 2.77 -9.26
CA ILE A 365 -0.64 2.80 -7.81
C ILE A 365 -1.91 2.36 -7.07
N TRP A 366 -1.76 1.51 -6.06
CA TRP A 366 -2.90 0.94 -5.31
C TRP A 366 -2.50 0.56 -3.88
N ASP A 367 -3.38 0.84 -2.90
CA ASP A 367 -3.32 0.37 -1.50
C ASP A 367 -2.08 0.84 -0.71
N LEU A 368 -2.05 2.13 -0.37
CA LEU A 368 -0.89 2.81 0.23
C LEU A 368 -1.24 3.44 1.60
N ASP A 369 -2.13 2.83 2.37
CA ASP A 369 -2.48 3.28 3.73
C ASP A 369 -1.41 2.92 4.77
N LEU A 370 -0.65 1.84 4.58
CA LEU A 370 0.56 1.50 5.36
C LEU A 370 1.77 2.36 4.94
N SER A 371 1.59 3.68 4.92
CA SER A 371 2.62 4.63 4.51
C SER A 371 2.48 5.96 5.24
N MET A 372 3.31 6.95 4.91
CA MET A 372 3.24 8.31 5.49
C MET A 372 3.29 8.31 7.02
N GLY A 373 4.18 7.48 7.56
CA GLY A 373 4.39 7.30 9.00
C GLY A 373 3.26 6.54 9.71
N ASN A 374 2.34 5.88 9.00
CA ASN A 374 1.24 5.13 9.62
C ASN A 374 1.68 3.83 10.30
N VAL A 375 2.87 3.33 10.00
CA VAL A 375 3.40 2.08 10.57
C VAL A 375 4.89 2.19 10.87
N ASP A 376 5.36 1.42 11.85
CA ASP A 376 6.76 1.39 12.27
C ASP A 376 7.32 -0.01 12.60
N TYR A 377 6.64 -1.08 12.18
CA TYR A 377 7.13 -2.45 12.36
C TYR A 377 8.49 -2.71 11.69
N ASN A 378 8.86 -1.86 10.74
CA ASN A 378 10.22 -1.74 10.22
C ASN A 378 10.90 -0.45 10.67
N LYS A 379 12.14 -0.60 11.13
CA LYS A 379 12.96 0.52 11.59
C LYS A 379 13.07 1.61 10.53
N GLY A 380 12.63 2.82 10.92
CA GLY A 380 12.70 4.02 10.10
C GLY A 380 11.47 4.32 9.27
N PHE A 381 10.51 3.41 9.10
CA PHE A 381 9.29 3.67 8.30
C PHE A 381 8.33 4.68 8.95
N GLY A 382 8.32 4.76 10.28
CA GLY A 382 7.63 5.85 11.01
C GLY A 382 8.22 7.25 10.75
N SER A 383 9.45 7.34 10.20
CA SER A 383 10.12 8.62 9.93
C SER A 383 9.90 9.12 8.50
N TRP A 384 9.71 10.43 8.37
CA TRP A 384 9.68 11.17 7.09
C TRP A 384 11.07 11.24 6.42
N ALA A 385 12.15 11.03 7.17
CA ALA A 385 13.52 11.09 6.65
C ALA A 385 14.01 9.70 6.22
N GLY A 386 15.06 9.70 5.40
CA GLY A 386 15.74 8.48 4.95
C GLY A 386 15.04 7.77 3.80
N PHE A 387 15.79 6.97 3.07
CA PHE A 387 15.25 6.08 2.04
C PHE A 387 14.70 4.78 2.65
N ASN A 388 13.88 4.07 1.87
CA ASN A 388 13.57 2.67 2.17
C ASN A 388 14.83 1.81 1.91
N ARG A 389 15.36 1.18 2.96
CA ARG A 389 16.61 0.37 2.90
C ARG A 389 16.45 -0.91 2.09
N HIS A 390 15.26 -1.53 2.12
CA HIS A 390 14.97 -2.76 1.35
C HIS A 390 15.00 -2.51 -0.16
N HIS A 391 14.90 -1.26 -0.62
CA HIS A 391 15.04 -0.95 -2.05
C HIS A 391 16.49 -0.63 -2.45
N ILE A 392 17.46 -0.72 -1.54
CA ILE A 392 18.80 -0.14 -1.76
C ILE A 392 19.90 -1.13 -1.44
N VAL A 393 19.81 -1.85 -0.33
CA VAL A 393 20.93 -2.67 0.16
C VAL A 393 20.67 -4.16 0.20
N ASN A 394 19.41 -4.60 0.05
CA ASN A 394 19.05 -6.00 0.15
C ASN A 394 18.00 -6.37 -0.91
N ILE A 395 18.05 -7.63 -1.37
CA ILE A 395 16.95 -8.28 -2.05
C ILE A 395 16.50 -9.41 -1.12
N ASN A 396 15.38 -9.17 -0.46
CA ASN A 396 14.73 -10.09 0.46
C ASN A 396 13.20 -9.99 0.29
N ALA A 397 12.45 -10.66 1.15
CA ALA A 397 11.01 -10.74 0.98
C ALA A 397 10.23 -9.43 1.22
N CYS A 398 10.87 -8.34 1.62
CA CYS A 398 10.24 -7.02 1.72
C CYS A 398 10.82 -6.00 0.73
N SER A 399 11.71 -6.47 -0.15
CA SER A 399 12.37 -5.66 -1.15
C SER A 399 11.54 -5.58 -2.41
N ASN A 400 11.62 -4.45 -3.11
CA ASN A 400 11.13 -4.36 -4.47
C ASN A 400 12.34 -4.44 -5.40
N PRO A 401 12.61 -5.60 -6.03
CA PRO A 401 13.85 -5.79 -6.78
C PRO A 401 13.93 -4.91 -8.02
N TRP A 402 12.80 -4.46 -8.58
CA TRP A 402 12.81 -3.42 -9.61
C TRP A 402 13.49 -2.15 -9.09
N PHE A 403 13.08 -1.64 -7.93
CA PHE A 403 13.69 -0.44 -7.35
C PHE A 403 15.14 -0.68 -6.93
N TYR A 404 15.46 -1.83 -6.35
CA TYR A 404 16.83 -2.22 -6.01
C TYR A 404 17.77 -2.13 -7.21
N TYR A 405 17.44 -2.85 -8.29
CA TYR A 405 18.29 -2.85 -9.47
C TYR A 405 18.34 -1.48 -10.14
N ALA A 406 17.20 -0.79 -10.27
CA ALA A 406 17.16 0.53 -10.88
C ALA A 406 17.98 1.57 -10.10
N LEU A 407 17.82 1.64 -8.78
CA LEU A 407 18.53 2.58 -7.93
C LEU A 407 20.03 2.30 -7.85
N SER A 408 20.49 1.10 -8.15
CA SER A 408 21.93 0.80 -8.27
C SER A 408 22.58 1.54 -9.45
N HIS A 409 21.79 1.94 -10.47
CA HIS A 409 22.30 2.56 -11.69
C HIS A 409 22.22 4.09 -11.70
N LYS A 410 23.35 4.73 -12.05
CA LYS A 410 23.46 6.20 -12.10
C LYS A 410 22.50 6.86 -13.08
N TRP A 411 22.19 6.20 -14.20
CA TRP A 411 21.27 6.75 -15.20
C TRP A 411 19.84 6.82 -14.67
N PHE A 412 19.37 5.82 -13.92
CA PHE A 412 18.03 5.84 -13.35
C PHE A 412 17.89 6.94 -12.30
N ARG A 413 18.89 7.10 -11.43
CA ARG A 413 18.93 8.21 -10.45
C ARG A 413 18.91 9.58 -11.13
N LYS A 414 19.53 9.72 -12.30
CA LYS A 414 19.40 10.96 -13.11
C LYS A 414 17.98 11.17 -13.62
N LEU A 415 17.29 10.12 -14.08
CA LEU A 415 15.89 10.20 -14.52
C LEU A 415 14.97 10.59 -13.36
N VAL A 416 15.14 9.98 -12.18
CA VAL A 416 14.40 10.37 -10.96
C VAL A 416 14.62 11.85 -10.65
N LYS A 417 15.87 12.32 -10.61
CA LYS A 417 16.17 13.75 -10.38
C LYS A 417 15.48 14.66 -11.40
N GLN A 418 15.55 14.30 -12.68
CA GLN A 418 14.93 15.08 -13.76
C GLN A 418 13.41 15.14 -13.58
N ARG A 419 12.78 13.99 -13.35
CA ARG A 419 11.34 13.89 -13.17
C ARG A 419 10.86 14.60 -11.91
N TRP A 420 11.57 14.46 -10.78
CA TRP A 420 11.27 15.18 -9.55
C TRP A 420 11.30 16.71 -9.74
N ASN A 421 12.28 17.23 -10.49
CA ASN A 421 12.36 18.66 -10.78
C ASN A 421 11.17 19.15 -11.62
N MET A 422 10.66 18.33 -12.55
CA MET A 422 9.44 18.65 -13.31
C MET A 422 8.19 18.67 -12.40
N LEU A 423 8.16 17.78 -11.40
CA LEU A 423 7.05 17.64 -10.46
C LEU A 423 7.11 18.61 -9.27
N HIS A 424 8.19 19.37 -9.08
CA HIS A 424 8.44 20.19 -7.87
C HIS A 424 7.24 21.06 -7.44
N HIS A 425 6.55 21.71 -8.39
CA HIS A 425 5.36 22.49 -8.05
C HIS A 425 4.23 21.57 -7.52
N LYS A 426 3.98 20.46 -8.20
CA LYS A 426 2.92 19.50 -7.83
C LYS A 426 3.21 18.85 -6.47
N THR A 427 4.45 18.40 -6.23
CA THR A 427 4.85 17.79 -4.95
C THR A 427 4.74 18.78 -3.78
N SER A 428 5.01 20.07 -4.00
CA SER A 428 4.87 21.10 -2.97
C SER A 428 3.43 21.34 -2.50
N LEU A 429 2.42 20.87 -3.24
CA LEU A 429 1.01 21.06 -2.91
C LEU A 429 0.42 19.91 -2.09
N ILE A 430 1.09 18.75 -2.02
CA ILE A 430 0.52 17.53 -1.43
C ILE A 430 0.12 17.76 0.04
N ALA A 431 1.04 18.27 0.86
CA ALA A 431 0.76 18.58 2.27
C ALA A 431 -0.44 19.51 2.44
N ARG A 432 -0.50 20.58 1.64
CA ARG A 432 -1.61 21.54 1.68
C ARG A 432 -2.94 20.90 1.26
N SER A 433 -2.91 19.97 0.32
CA SER A 433 -4.12 19.31 -0.17
C SER A 433 -4.82 18.49 0.92
N VAL A 434 -4.05 17.88 1.84
CA VAL A 434 -4.57 17.17 3.02
C VAL A 434 -5.39 18.12 3.89
N VAL A 435 -4.81 19.28 4.25
CA VAL A 435 -5.48 20.27 5.10
C VAL A 435 -6.74 20.82 4.42
N VAL A 436 -6.66 21.10 3.11
CA VAL A 436 -7.82 21.62 2.35
C VAL A 436 -8.96 20.61 2.30
N GLU A 437 -8.69 19.33 2.06
CA GLU A 437 -9.71 18.29 2.06
C GLU A 437 -10.32 18.10 3.46
N ALA A 438 -9.46 18.02 4.48
CA ALA A 438 -9.88 17.77 5.85
C ALA A 438 -10.75 18.90 6.41
N GLU A 439 -10.33 20.17 6.25
CA GLU A 439 -11.07 21.32 6.78
C GLU A 439 -12.36 21.60 6.00
N ARG A 440 -12.41 21.24 4.70
CA ARG A 440 -13.62 21.40 3.89
C ARG A 440 -14.75 20.44 4.31
N ASN A 441 -14.40 19.25 4.79
CA ASN A 441 -15.35 18.19 5.15
C ASN A 441 -15.20 17.78 6.63
N TYR A 442 -14.77 18.70 7.47
CA TYR A 442 -14.36 18.44 8.86
C TYR A 442 -15.47 17.75 9.67
N ASN A 443 -16.71 18.20 9.50
CA ASN A 443 -17.83 17.66 10.28
C ASN A 443 -18.16 16.23 9.84
N SER A 444 -18.06 15.91 8.54
CA SER A 444 -18.23 14.54 8.04
C SER A 444 -17.20 13.58 8.62
N TYR A 445 -15.92 13.98 8.63
CA TYR A 445 -14.87 13.17 9.27
C TYR A 445 -15.07 13.05 10.78
N CYS A 446 -15.48 14.11 11.49
CA CYS A 446 -15.81 14.00 12.92
C CYS A 446 -16.97 13.03 13.19
N ARG A 447 -18.05 13.07 12.41
CA ARG A 447 -19.18 12.12 12.52
C ARG A 447 -18.75 10.67 12.31
N ASN A 448 -17.74 10.40 11.47
CA ASN A 448 -17.19 9.05 11.37
C ASN A 448 -16.73 8.53 12.74
N TYR A 449 -16.04 9.35 13.52
CA TYR A 449 -15.52 8.96 14.83
C TYR A 449 -16.55 9.08 15.97
N GLU A 450 -17.69 9.74 15.73
CA GLU A 450 -18.88 9.60 16.60
C GLU A 450 -19.50 8.20 16.47
N LYS A 451 -19.40 7.58 15.28
CA LYS A 451 -19.88 6.20 15.03
C LYS A 451 -18.84 5.14 15.40
N TRP A 452 -17.58 5.38 15.04
CA TRP A 452 -16.44 4.48 15.25
C TRP A 452 -15.51 5.09 16.31
N ASP A 453 -15.99 5.13 17.54
CA ASP A 453 -15.36 5.81 18.69
C ASP A 453 -14.17 5.06 19.29
N ASN A 454 -13.88 3.86 18.78
CA ASN A 454 -12.76 3.00 19.15
C ASN A 454 -11.49 3.20 18.30
N VAL A 455 -11.45 4.23 17.44
CA VAL A 455 -10.30 4.45 16.53
C VAL A 455 -9.32 5.50 17.05
N LEU A 456 -9.79 6.69 17.42
CA LEU A 456 -8.90 7.79 17.80
C LEU A 456 -8.37 7.63 19.23
N GLY A 457 -7.10 7.94 19.46
CA GLY A 457 -6.46 7.80 20.76
C GLY A 457 -6.15 6.34 21.15
N GLN A 458 -6.20 5.41 20.20
CA GLN A 458 -6.04 3.97 20.38
C GLN A 458 -5.19 3.42 19.23
N ARG A 459 -4.56 2.27 19.46
CA ARG A 459 -3.87 1.49 18.43
C ARG A 459 -4.89 0.53 17.81
N VAL A 460 -5.14 0.64 16.51
CA VAL A 460 -6.11 -0.23 15.81
C VAL A 460 -5.46 -1.20 14.83
N TYR A 461 -4.20 -0.94 14.47
CA TYR A 461 -3.33 -1.84 13.72
C TYR A 461 -1.89 -1.68 14.22
N ASP A 462 -0.93 -1.38 13.33
CA ASP A 462 0.49 -1.23 13.63
C ASP A 462 0.96 0.23 13.73
N GLU A 463 0.10 1.14 14.19
CA GLU A 463 0.44 2.55 14.23
C GLU A 463 1.53 2.89 15.27
N PRO A 464 2.51 3.75 14.97
CA PRO A 464 3.48 4.21 15.96
C PRO A 464 2.79 4.94 17.12
N GLU A 465 3.40 4.92 18.31
CA GLU A 465 2.89 5.58 19.53
C GLU A 465 2.53 7.07 19.33
N GLN A 466 3.25 7.74 18.43
CA GLN A 466 3.00 9.13 18.07
C GLN A 466 1.62 9.35 17.44
N ILE A 467 1.13 8.39 16.67
CA ILE A 467 -0.19 8.39 16.04
C ILE A 467 -1.25 7.90 17.03
N VAL A 468 -0.95 6.86 17.81
CA VAL A 468 -1.82 6.35 18.88
C VAL A 468 -2.18 7.46 19.88
N ALA A 469 -1.24 8.37 20.17
CA ALA A 469 -1.47 9.49 21.06
C ALA A 469 -2.43 10.59 20.53
N LEU A 470 -2.77 10.57 19.23
CA LEU A 470 -3.61 11.58 18.59
C LEU A 470 -5.10 11.26 18.83
N LYS A 471 -5.82 12.16 19.50
CA LYS A 471 -7.18 11.93 20.02
C LYS A 471 -8.28 12.58 19.18
N THR A 472 -7.90 13.41 18.22
CA THR A 472 -8.84 14.16 17.39
C THR A 472 -8.50 14.00 15.91
N PHE A 473 -9.52 14.04 15.06
CA PHE A 473 -9.33 14.06 13.60
C PHE A 473 -8.38 15.19 13.15
N ARG A 474 -8.46 16.36 13.81
CA ARG A 474 -7.55 17.50 13.58
C ARG A 474 -6.09 17.15 13.79
N GLU A 475 -5.79 16.45 14.88
CA GLU A 475 -4.42 16.02 15.17
C GLU A 475 -3.90 15.04 14.11
N HIS A 476 -4.73 14.11 13.66
CA HIS A 476 -4.38 13.14 12.61
C HIS A 476 -4.06 13.79 11.27
N TYR A 477 -4.95 14.64 10.71
CA TYR A 477 -4.64 15.26 9.42
C TYR A 477 -3.51 16.29 9.51
N CYS A 478 -3.32 16.95 10.66
CA CYS A 478 -2.17 17.84 10.89
C CYS A 478 -0.86 17.05 10.94
N TYR A 479 -0.86 15.88 11.58
CA TYR A 479 0.28 14.97 11.58
C TYR A 479 0.63 14.56 10.14
N LEU A 480 -0.35 14.06 9.38
CA LEU A 480 -0.17 13.64 7.99
C LEU A 480 0.37 14.78 7.11
N SER A 481 -0.24 15.97 7.18
CA SER A 481 0.22 17.14 6.43
C SER A 481 1.66 17.53 6.79
N ASN A 482 2.03 17.51 8.07
CA ASN A 482 3.37 17.86 8.52
C ASN A 482 4.41 16.81 8.10
N TRP A 483 4.05 15.53 8.18
CA TRP A 483 4.89 14.43 7.72
C TRP A 483 5.22 14.59 6.23
N LEU A 484 4.19 14.84 5.40
CA LEU A 484 4.35 15.04 3.96
C LEU A 484 5.17 16.28 3.61
N ASP A 485 4.96 17.40 4.30
CA ASP A 485 5.75 18.62 4.09
C ASP A 485 7.25 18.38 4.37
N LYS A 486 7.56 17.71 5.49
CA LYS A 486 8.94 17.34 5.82
C LYS A 486 9.53 16.36 4.82
N ARG A 487 8.77 15.34 4.41
CA ARG A 487 9.18 14.32 3.43
C ARG A 487 9.50 14.94 2.08
N VAL A 488 8.63 15.80 1.55
CA VAL A 488 8.84 16.48 0.25
C VAL A 488 10.07 17.38 0.30
N LYS A 489 10.28 18.13 1.39
CA LYS A 489 11.49 18.95 1.59
C LYS A 489 12.76 18.10 1.64
N TRP A 490 12.71 16.99 2.37
CA TRP A 490 13.82 16.05 2.47
C TRP A 490 14.17 15.43 1.12
N LEU A 491 13.18 14.85 0.42
CA LEU A 491 13.39 14.27 -0.91
C LEU A 491 13.90 15.29 -1.93
N SER A 492 13.37 16.52 -1.89
CA SER A 492 13.85 17.59 -2.79
C SER A 492 15.32 17.92 -2.56
N LYS A 493 15.77 17.93 -1.29
CA LYS A 493 17.19 18.10 -0.95
C LYS A 493 18.03 16.92 -1.42
N HIS A 494 17.57 15.69 -1.18
CA HIS A 494 18.34 14.48 -1.50
C HIS A 494 18.37 14.17 -3.00
N PHE A 495 17.24 14.14 -3.70
CA PHE A 495 17.21 13.84 -5.14
C PHE A 495 17.99 14.83 -6.00
N THR A 496 18.20 16.06 -5.51
CA THR A 496 19.00 17.06 -6.23
C THR A 496 20.47 17.04 -5.85
N SER A 497 20.88 16.31 -4.82
CA SER A 497 22.25 16.29 -4.29
C SER A 497 23.23 15.49 -5.17
N PRO A 498 24.54 15.75 -5.05
CA PRO A 498 25.58 14.89 -5.63
C PRO A 498 25.53 13.46 -5.07
N ASP A 499 25.22 13.31 -3.79
CA ASP A 499 25.18 12.03 -3.08
C ASP A 499 24.18 11.08 -3.74
N PHE A 500 22.94 11.52 -3.96
CA PHE A 500 21.94 10.69 -4.64
C PHE A 500 22.39 10.29 -6.04
N ILE A 501 22.94 11.22 -6.82
CA ILE A 501 23.45 10.90 -8.16
C ILE A 501 24.59 9.87 -8.11
N ASN A 502 25.44 9.94 -7.09
CA ASN A 502 26.54 9.01 -6.87
C ASN A 502 26.13 7.71 -6.17
N GLY A 503 24.85 7.52 -5.84
CA GLY A 503 24.35 6.29 -5.20
C GLY A 503 24.65 6.21 -3.71
N VAL A 504 24.86 7.36 -3.06
CA VAL A 504 25.00 7.46 -1.61
C VAL A 504 23.62 7.76 -1.04
N PHE A 505 23.07 6.79 -0.32
CA PHE A 505 21.76 6.86 0.31
C PHE A 505 21.92 6.91 1.82
N VAL A 506 21.01 7.61 2.50
CA VAL A 506 21.03 7.73 3.97
C VAL A 506 19.72 7.29 4.60
N ASP A 507 19.82 6.77 5.82
CA ASP A 507 18.69 6.36 6.65
C ASP A 507 18.00 7.57 7.33
N HIS A 508 17.05 7.27 8.21
CA HIS A 508 16.30 8.27 8.98
C HIS A 508 17.15 9.06 9.98
N ASN A 509 18.36 8.60 10.30
CA ASN A 509 19.35 9.27 11.17
C ASN A 509 20.45 9.98 10.36
N ASN A 510 20.29 10.09 9.04
CA ASN A 510 21.27 10.67 8.12
C ASN A 510 22.61 9.90 8.11
N GLN A 511 22.59 8.61 8.43
CA GLN A 511 23.72 7.70 8.29
C GLN A 511 23.67 7.03 6.92
N VAL A 512 24.83 6.79 6.31
CA VAL A 512 24.90 6.08 5.02
C VAL A 512 24.32 4.68 5.17
N ILE A 513 23.42 4.29 4.28
CA ILE A 513 22.84 2.95 4.27
C ILE A 513 23.88 2.00 3.66
N THR A 514 24.29 1.01 4.45
CA THR A 514 25.12 -0.12 4.02
C THR A 514 24.44 -1.41 4.44
N PRO A 515 24.66 -2.54 3.74
CA PRO A 515 24.23 -3.85 4.22
C PRO A 515 24.77 -4.08 5.65
N PRO A 516 23.93 -4.48 6.62
CA PRO A 516 24.38 -4.70 7.97
C PRO A 516 25.15 -6.02 8.11
N ASP A 517 26.01 -6.12 9.11
CA ASP A 517 26.65 -7.39 9.49
C ASP A 517 25.64 -8.35 10.16
N ASN A 518 24.63 -7.81 10.88
CA ASN A 518 23.52 -8.57 11.44
C ASN A 518 22.32 -8.52 10.48
N ILE A 519 21.97 -9.66 9.87
CA ILE A 519 20.91 -9.69 8.85
C ILE A 519 19.52 -9.41 9.44
N ILE A 520 19.32 -9.63 10.74
CA ILE A 520 18.05 -9.31 11.44
C ILE A 520 17.76 -7.81 11.43
N GLU A 521 18.78 -6.95 11.27
CA GLU A 521 18.55 -5.51 11.16
C GLU A 521 17.74 -5.10 9.92
N GLU A 522 17.66 -5.97 8.90
CA GLU A 522 16.87 -5.79 7.68
C GLU A 522 15.55 -6.60 7.68
N SER A 523 15.23 -7.28 8.78
CA SER A 523 14.06 -8.15 8.86
C SER A 523 12.83 -7.39 9.36
N LEU A 524 11.63 -7.86 8.99
CA LEU A 524 10.40 -7.48 9.70
C LEU A 524 10.42 -8.16 11.06
N ILE A 525 10.24 -7.41 12.15
CA ILE A 525 10.07 -8.00 13.48
C ILE A 525 8.60 -7.88 13.87
N MET A 526 7.93 -9.01 14.11
CA MET A 526 6.48 -9.04 14.27
C MET A 526 6.03 -10.15 15.24
N GLY A 527 4.88 -9.91 15.87
CA GLY A 527 4.10 -10.96 16.52
C GLY A 527 3.13 -11.53 15.50
N LEU A 528 3.24 -12.83 15.21
CA LEU A 528 2.43 -13.53 14.22
C LEU A 528 1.22 -14.19 14.89
N VAL A 529 0.02 -13.84 14.43
CA VAL A 529 -1.26 -14.42 14.86
C VAL A 529 -1.76 -15.36 13.76
N ASN A 530 -1.38 -16.63 13.86
CA ASN A 530 -1.64 -17.63 12.82
C ASN A 530 -2.98 -18.37 12.99
N ALA A 531 -3.71 -18.11 14.08
CA ALA A 531 -5.02 -18.70 14.35
C ALA A 531 -6.03 -17.66 14.86
N TYR A 532 -7.30 -17.85 14.51
CA TYR A 532 -8.37 -16.88 14.77
C TYR A 532 -8.72 -16.71 16.25
N ASP A 533 -8.31 -17.64 17.10
CA ASP A 533 -8.55 -17.68 18.54
C ASP A 533 -7.38 -17.13 19.36
N VAL A 534 -6.36 -16.60 18.70
CA VAL A 534 -5.25 -15.92 19.36
C VAL A 534 -5.64 -14.50 19.72
N GLN A 535 -5.34 -14.13 20.95
CA GLN A 535 -5.46 -12.77 21.49
C GLN A 535 -4.13 -12.41 22.11
N MET A 536 -3.37 -11.55 21.43
CA MET A 536 -2.12 -11.03 21.96
C MET A 536 -1.94 -9.56 21.59
N THR A 537 -1.07 -8.86 22.29
CA THR A 537 -0.55 -7.54 21.90
C THR A 537 0.96 -7.63 21.81
N SER A 538 1.58 -6.74 21.03
CA SER A 538 3.03 -6.73 20.88
C SER A 538 3.61 -5.32 20.91
N GLU A 539 4.86 -5.22 21.34
CA GLU A 539 5.64 -3.99 21.38
C GLU A 539 7.06 -4.26 20.87
N LEU A 540 7.50 -3.50 19.87
CA LEU A 540 8.86 -3.56 19.37
C LEU A 540 9.87 -2.95 20.35
N LEU A 541 11.00 -3.64 20.52
CA LEU A 541 12.08 -3.20 21.38
C LEU A 541 13.14 -2.42 20.58
N PRO A 542 13.80 -1.40 21.17
CA PRO A 542 14.88 -0.65 20.50
C PRO A 542 16.09 -1.50 20.08
N SER A 543 16.28 -2.65 20.70
CA SER A 543 17.44 -3.55 20.61
C SER A 543 17.27 -4.70 19.59
N LEU A 544 16.33 -4.61 18.66
CA LEU A 544 15.93 -5.70 17.74
C LEU A 544 15.30 -6.85 18.51
N GLY A 545 14.06 -6.62 18.93
CA GLY A 545 13.31 -7.51 19.80
C GLY A 545 11.85 -7.15 19.81
N MET A 546 11.08 -7.94 20.55
CA MET A 546 9.67 -7.71 20.78
C MET A 546 9.23 -8.31 22.12
N THR A 547 8.35 -7.58 22.80
CA THR A 547 7.53 -8.11 23.89
C THR A 547 6.16 -8.49 23.33
N VAL A 548 5.65 -9.66 23.69
CA VAL A 548 4.29 -10.11 23.35
C VAL A 548 3.54 -10.49 24.62
N ASN A 549 2.38 -9.85 24.84
CA ASN A 549 1.45 -10.20 25.91
C ASN A 549 0.35 -11.07 25.33
N ILE A 550 0.22 -12.30 25.80
CA ILE A 550 -0.68 -13.32 25.24
C ILE A 550 -1.83 -13.54 26.21
N GLU A 551 -3.03 -13.09 25.85
CA GLU A 551 -4.25 -13.42 26.58
C GLU A 551 -4.77 -14.81 26.21
N MET A 552 -4.74 -15.14 24.91
CA MET A 552 -5.09 -16.46 24.37
C MET A 552 -4.08 -16.81 23.28
N ALA A 553 -3.43 -17.97 23.38
CA ALA A 553 -2.33 -18.40 22.53
C ALA A 553 -2.78 -19.31 21.38
N GLY A 554 -4.08 -19.51 21.20
CA GLY A 554 -4.64 -20.52 20.30
C GLY A 554 -4.39 -21.97 20.76
N THR A 555 -4.70 -22.93 19.90
CA THR A 555 -4.61 -24.36 20.22
C THR A 555 -3.25 -24.99 19.88
N GLU A 556 -2.67 -24.61 18.76
CA GLU A 556 -1.44 -25.20 18.22
C GLU A 556 -0.21 -24.41 18.68
N ASN A 557 0.96 -25.05 18.74
CA ASN A 557 2.20 -24.38 19.14
C ASN A 557 2.58 -23.22 18.20
N TRP A 558 2.25 -23.33 16.91
CA TRP A 558 2.45 -22.30 15.89
C TRP A 558 1.31 -21.28 15.82
N SER A 559 0.23 -21.44 16.61
CA SER A 559 -0.90 -20.51 16.57
C SER A 559 -0.49 -19.06 16.86
N ALA A 560 0.48 -18.86 17.77
CA ALA A 560 1.11 -17.57 18.01
C ALA A 560 2.63 -17.71 17.89
N GLN A 561 3.29 -16.75 17.23
CA GLN A 561 4.75 -16.75 17.11
C GLN A 561 5.31 -15.33 17.29
N ILE A 562 6.57 -15.25 17.71
CA ILE A 562 7.39 -14.04 17.54
C ILE A 562 8.33 -14.33 16.38
N GLY A 563 8.46 -13.41 15.42
CA GLY A 563 9.25 -13.65 14.22
C GLY A 563 10.11 -12.46 13.83
N ALA A 564 11.36 -12.73 13.46
CA ALA A 564 12.07 -11.90 12.49
C ALA A 564 11.90 -12.55 11.11
N THR A 565 11.36 -11.86 10.12
CA THR A 565 11.03 -12.44 8.82
C THR A 565 11.62 -11.65 7.67
N ALA A 566 11.50 -12.18 6.45
CA ALA A 566 11.92 -11.54 5.22
C ALA A 566 13.43 -11.25 5.16
N PHE A 567 14.26 -12.25 5.45
CA PHE A 567 15.70 -12.18 5.22
C PHE A 567 16.19 -13.38 4.40
N LYS A 568 17.39 -13.24 3.83
CA LYS A 568 18.03 -14.28 3.01
C LYS A 568 19.12 -15.00 3.79
N VAL A 569 19.27 -16.29 3.55
CA VAL A 569 20.47 -17.06 3.90
C VAL A 569 21.15 -17.61 2.64
N GLU A 570 22.46 -17.78 2.70
CA GLU A 570 23.30 -18.25 1.61
C GLU A 570 23.72 -19.68 1.85
N LYS A 571 23.67 -20.51 0.80
CA LYS A 571 24.11 -21.90 0.84
C LYS A 571 25.54 -22.04 1.37
N ASP A 572 25.80 -23.09 2.14
CA ASP A 572 27.11 -23.48 2.67
C ASP A 572 27.76 -22.38 3.54
N THR A 573 26.95 -21.48 4.11
CA THR A 573 27.41 -20.40 4.99
C THR A 573 27.12 -20.74 6.45
N GLU A 574 28.15 -20.63 7.30
CA GLU A 574 28.01 -20.75 8.76
C GLU A 574 27.48 -19.43 9.34
N TYR A 575 26.45 -19.52 10.17
CA TYR A 575 25.84 -18.40 10.86
C TYR A 575 26.01 -18.54 12.37
N GLU A 576 26.19 -17.42 13.06
CA GLU A 576 26.01 -17.29 14.51
C GLU A 576 24.64 -16.68 14.79
N LEU A 577 23.81 -17.39 15.56
CA LEU A 577 22.52 -16.92 16.06
C LEU A 577 22.66 -16.64 17.56
N SER A 578 22.24 -15.45 17.99
CA SER A 578 22.19 -15.09 19.41
C SER A 578 21.01 -14.17 19.73
N PHE A 579 20.42 -14.31 20.90
CA PHE A 579 19.35 -13.44 21.41
C PHE A 579 19.15 -13.65 22.92
N ASP A 580 18.46 -12.72 23.56
CA ASP A 580 18.00 -12.84 24.93
C ASP A 580 16.50 -13.17 24.96
N TYR A 581 16.08 -14.01 25.90
CA TYR A 581 14.68 -14.44 25.97
C TYR A 581 14.19 -14.66 27.40
N LYS A 582 12.88 -14.44 27.61
CA LYS A 582 12.19 -14.59 28.89
C LYS A 582 10.69 -14.86 28.65
N CYS A 583 10.06 -15.61 29.54
CA CYS A 583 8.60 -15.74 29.62
C CYS A 583 8.15 -15.62 31.07
N SER A 584 6.96 -15.08 31.34
CA SER A 584 6.39 -15.08 32.69
C SER A 584 6.07 -16.48 33.24
N ALA A 585 6.15 -17.53 32.43
CA ALA A 585 5.93 -18.93 32.78
C ALA A 585 7.07 -19.85 32.32
N ASP A 586 7.30 -20.93 33.07
CA ASP A 586 8.31 -21.94 32.76
C ASP A 586 7.75 -22.97 31.78
N GLN A 587 8.23 -22.96 30.52
CA GLN A 587 7.77 -23.89 29.48
C GLN A 587 8.74 -24.00 28.31
N PRO A 588 8.73 -25.13 27.58
CA PRO A 588 9.49 -25.25 26.34
C PRO A 588 8.86 -24.43 25.21
N SER A 589 9.67 -24.05 24.22
CA SER A 589 9.24 -23.40 22.98
C SER A 589 10.11 -23.84 21.82
N SER A 590 9.52 -23.91 20.63
CA SER A 590 10.26 -24.18 19.38
C SER A 590 10.98 -22.91 18.93
N LEU A 591 12.26 -23.05 18.58
CA LEU A 591 13.04 -22.07 17.84
C LEU A 591 13.30 -22.63 16.45
N ASP A 592 12.78 -21.96 15.43
CA ASP A 592 12.91 -22.40 14.05
C ASP A 592 13.50 -21.28 13.19
N LEU A 593 14.50 -21.62 12.38
CA LEU A 593 14.80 -20.85 11.17
C LEU A 593 14.26 -21.67 10.00
N GLN A 594 13.34 -21.09 9.24
CA GLN A 594 12.57 -21.82 8.23
C GLN A 594 12.30 -20.97 6.99
N GLN A 595 11.88 -21.64 5.92
CA GLN A 595 11.25 -20.97 4.78
C GLN A 595 10.00 -20.23 5.26
N ASN A 596 9.79 -19.02 4.76
CA ASN A 596 8.62 -18.19 5.07
C ASN A 596 7.58 -18.25 3.93
N HIS A 597 7.38 -19.46 3.43
CA HIS A 597 6.37 -19.87 2.45
C HIS A 597 6.24 -21.39 2.53
N ALA A 598 5.15 -21.95 1.97
CA ALA A 598 5.00 -23.40 1.88
C ALA A 598 6.18 -24.04 1.12
N PRO A 599 6.73 -25.18 1.59
CA PRO A 599 6.23 -26.06 2.65
C PRO A 599 6.73 -25.73 4.07
N TRP A 600 7.30 -24.55 4.31
CA TRP A 600 7.86 -24.12 5.60
C TRP A 600 9.04 -25.00 6.05
N ALA A 601 9.92 -25.37 5.11
CA ALA A 601 11.03 -26.26 5.41
C ALA A 601 11.99 -25.64 6.44
N LEU A 602 12.41 -26.45 7.41
CA LEU A 602 13.35 -26.05 8.46
C LEU A 602 14.77 -26.00 7.90
N LEU A 603 15.44 -24.88 8.14
CA LEU A 603 16.86 -24.66 7.87
C LEU A 603 17.69 -24.82 9.15
N PHE A 604 17.09 -24.55 10.31
CA PHE A 604 17.63 -24.79 11.65
C PHE A 604 16.48 -24.96 12.65
N HIS A 605 16.66 -25.81 13.66
CA HIS A 605 15.69 -26.05 14.72
C HIS A 605 16.38 -26.29 16.06
N ASP A 606 15.82 -25.73 17.12
CA ASP A 606 16.18 -26.03 18.51
C ASP A 606 14.97 -25.86 19.44
N THR A 607 15.12 -26.22 20.71
CA THR A 607 14.10 -26.01 21.75
C THR A 607 14.62 -25.08 22.84
N LEU A 608 13.88 -24.02 23.10
CA LEU A 608 14.13 -23.10 24.21
C LEU A 608 13.44 -23.57 25.47
N SER A 609 14.09 -23.38 26.62
CA SER A 609 13.45 -23.50 27.93
C SER A 609 13.21 -22.11 28.51
N PHE A 610 11.99 -21.61 28.37
CA PHE A 610 11.59 -20.34 28.95
C PHE A 610 11.51 -20.39 30.48
N SER A 611 11.77 -19.26 31.11
CA SER A 611 11.45 -19.00 32.52
C SER A 611 11.31 -17.50 32.78
N ASN A 612 10.95 -17.14 34.02
CA ASN A 612 10.76 -15.75 34.45
C ASN A 612 12.04 -14.91 34.61
N GLU A 613 13.21 -15.52 34.35
CA GLU A 613 14.53 -14.89 34.33
C GLU A 613 15.01 -14.74 32.88
N PHE A 614 15.73 -13.67 32.59
CA PHE A 614 16.37 -13.51 31.29
C PHE A 614 17.46 -14.56 31.10
N LYS A 615 17.39 -15.25 29.96
CA LYS A 615 18.42 -16.19 29.49
C LYS A 615 19.01 -15.67 28.19
N HIS A 616 20.28 -15.99 27.98
CA HIS A 616 20.99 -15.74 26.73
C HIS A 616 21.12 -17.04 25.94
N TYR A 617 20.75 -17.01 24.67
CA TYR A 617 20.94 -18.10 23.72
C TYR A 617 22.02 -17.73 22.71
N GLN A 618 22.94 -18.63 22.42
CA GLN A 618 23.92 -18.49 21.34
C GLN A 618 24.26 -19.86 20.75
N THR A 619 24.24 -19.95 19.43
CA THR A 619 24.60 -21.17 18.69
C THR A 619 25.20 -20.83 17.33
N THR A 620 25.72 -21.85 16.65
CA THR A 620 26.17 -21.76 15.27
C THR A 620 25.61 -22.90 14.45
N PHE A 621 25.22 -22.62 13.20
CA PHE A 621 24.74 -23.63 12.27
C PHE A 621 25.16 -23.27 10.84
N THR A 622 25.17 -24.26 9.95
CA THR A 622 25.44 -24.05 8.52
C THR A 622 24.21 -24.39 7.72
N THR A 623 23.83 -23.52 6.79
CA THR A 623 22.69 -23.78 5.90
C THR A 623 23.12 -24.63 4.70
N SER A 624 22.34 -25.64 4.35
CA SER A 624 22.65 -26.54 3.22
C SER A 624 22.18 -26.01 1.87
N GLU A 625 21.28 -25.03 1.88
CA GLU A 625 20.65 -24.42 0.71
C GLU A 625 20.53 -22.92 0.92
N ALA A 626 20.46 -22.18 -0.18
CA ALA A 626 20.18 -20.76 -0.15
C ALA A 626 18.66 -20.58 -0.12
N GLU A 627 18.17 -19.69 0.74
CA GLU A 627 16.75 -19.35 0.81
C GLU A 627 16.62 -17.83 0.84
N SER A 628 15.81 -17.29 -0.06
CA SER A 628 15.59 -15.86 -0.30
C SER A 628 14.56 -15.24 0.63
N ASN A 629 13.70 -16.07 1.24
CA ASN A 629 12.66 -15.65 2.16
C ASN A 629 12.61 -16.59 3.39
N CYS A 630 13.42 -16.26 4.39
CA CYS A 630 13.46 -16.96 5.67
C CYS A 630 12.64 -16.24 6.75
N ALA A 631 12.25 -17.01 7.76
CA ALA A 631 11.79 -16.51 9.05
C ALA A 631 12.57 -17.20 10.18
N LEU A 632 12.98 -16.42 11.17
CA LEU A 632 13.41 -16.87 12.49
C LEU A 632 12.21 -16.73 13.42
N VAL A 633 11.60 -17.84 13.82
CA VAL A 633 10.36 -17.87 14.58
C VAL A 633 10.52 -18.56 15.94
N PHE A 634 9.84 -17.99 16.92
CA PHE A 634 9.71 -18.49 18.28
C PHE A 634 8.25 -18.88 18.49
N SER A 635 7.98 -20.17 18.62
CA SER A 635 6.60 -20.67 18.75
C SER A 635 6.10 -20.47 20.18
N VAL A 636 5.13 -19.57 20.33
CA VAL A 636 4.53 -19.16 21.61
C VAL A 636 3.02 -19.42 21.63
N GLY A 637 2.56 -20.37 20.82
CA GLY A 637 1.17 -20.80 20.73
C GLY A 637 0.84 -21.97 21.66
N GLY A 638 -0.45 -22.23 21.82
CA GLY A 638 -0.97 -23.34 22.61
C GLY A 638 -1.24 -22.96 24.07
N ALA A 639 -2.11 -23.72 24.72
CA ALA A 639 -2.72 -23.35 26.01
C ALA A 639 -1.73 -23.02 27.15
N MET A 640 -0.48 -23.47 27.07
CA MET A 640 0.57 -23.15 28.04
C MET A 640 0.99 -21.68 28.02
N PHE A 641 0.85 -21.00 26.88
CA PHE A 641 1.17 -19.57 26.73
C PHE A 641 -0.01 -18.64 27.07
N ASN A 642 -1.16 -19.17 27.48
CA ASN A 642 -2.31 -18.35 27.88
C ASN A 642 -2.00 -17.52 29.13
N GLY A 643 -2.22 -16.21 29.05
CA GLY A 643 -1.94 -15.28 30.14
C GLY A 643 -0.45 -15.01 30.38
N THR A 644 0.42 -15.28 29.41
CA THR A 644 1.86 -15.08 29.54
C THR A 644 2.36 -13.82 28.85
N GLU A 645 3.46 -13.27 29.35
CA GLU A 645 4.27 -12.27 28.66
C GLU A 645 5.56 -12.93 28.20
N VAL A 646 5.87 -12.83 26.91
CA VAL A 646 7.10 -13.34 26.30
C VAL A 646 7.92 -12.17 25.79
N ILE A 647 9.23 -12.19 26.05
CA ILE A 647 10.18 -11.19 25.57
C ILE A 647 11.28 -11.92 24.81
N ILE A 648 11.52 -11.50 23.57
CA ILE A 648 12.70 -11.84 22.77
C ILE A 648 13.42 -10.53 22.46
N ASP A 649 14.72 -10.43 22.74
CA ASP A 649 15.48 -9.21 22.55
C ASP A 649 16.89 -9.48 22.03
N ASN A 650 17.59 -8.43 21.58
CA ASN A 650 18.96 -8.48 21.08
C ASN A 650 19.17 -9.55 19.99
N MET A 651 18.20 -9.71 19.09
CA MET A 651 18.26 -10.72 18.03
C MET A 651 19.41 -10.42 17.05
N ARG A 652 20.28 -11.42 16.87
CA ARG A 652 21.39 -11.37 15.93
C ARG A 652 21.49 -12.66 15.14
N LEU A 653 21.64 -12.50 13.83
CA LEU A 653 22.00 -13.57 12.92
C LEU A 653 23.10 -13.05 12.01
N VAL A 654 24.32 -13.54 12.23
CA VAL A 654 25.53 -13.00 11.60
C VAL A 654 26.18 -14.11 10.77
N PRO A 655 26.38 -13.92 9.45
CA PRO A 655 27.19 -14.84 8.68
C PRO A 655 28.64 -14.73 9.14
N LYS A 656 29.26 -15.86 9.48
CA LYS A 656 30.70 -15.90 9.71
C LYS A 656 31.39 -15.82 8.36
N LYS A 657 31.94 -14.65 8.05
CA LYS A 657 32.74 -14.41 6.84
C LYS A 657 33.89 -15.43 6.84
N SER A 658 33.99 -16.20 5.74
CA SER A 658 35.05 -17.19 5.53
C SER A 658 36.41 -16.56 5.33
#